data_AF-A0A4V3P4H9-F1
#
_entry.id   AF-A0A4V3P4H9-F1
#
_cell.length_a   1.000
_cell.length_b   1.000
_cell.length_c   1.000
_cell.angle_alpha   90.00
_cell.angle_beta   90.00
_cell.angle_gamma   90.00
#
_symmetry.space_group_name_H-M   'P 1'
#
loop_
_entity.id
_entity.type
_entity.pdbx_description
1 polymer ?
#
loop_
_entity_poly.entity_id
_entity_poly.type
_entity_poly.pdbx_seq_one_letter_code
_entity_poly.pdbx_strand_id
1 'polypeptide(L)'
;MSNKYLIAALLIGIAFHGTAIFFTLERTYDALIHLFFAEHYSTSWFEPWNYKWYTGFTVMSYPPLVHQAIAALSFIGGLKFGLFTVALISIVLFITGVYRFSLLITSSRTAAGYAAILAVLSSSFVETLHVFGQLPSIIGISVLMHALPEIYLWLKTGKYRYLLTSLSLIAVTVTSHHVTPIFGMIFFIFPLIGMVIMDASREQVNTMKDVAFKVFLRSFFKLFKRIVSFGLLSLVIIVGCILPYWINSKNNPITQVPIPHGSRDNFLEITSSGLVFFLIPWGILLILLPYIFYRYYSKRYLFFGLSITLLTVLGTGGTTPIPKIALGDTAFNILTLDRFTLWASIMSLPLFGEFAYRFVEGDLKTRIQNTFGAIYHRIIGGILAGLFLFMTIFTMSLGYFRPSQPQKIKMLPIVNFLNQDQHDHWRYMTLGFGDQMAWLSAQTNAMSVDGNYHSARRLPELTTRPIERLENSKFKGVEGIGSLQQFLTTPEKYHLKYIFSNDKFYDPILYFCGWQRLRQLENGIMVWEKLNVPPIPSILPKDDVALWQKILWGIMPFLTVLIAFILNIQMLWIRALKTKEKLIPAYLSFKNNYTSFSKGVLKVTHIWSIILAICVSYGIYLFYIKNDSHRSPENVIMAYYDALDFKAFEKAHSLINPESHLPIAQYMLEISVTDGILSSYAKLDALKTIVTSKTDSLASVKVITDWITPLERINKVDYKSLVKRDGKWFIQPDDINLDLPPDQLYSDNSTRYFNQGRRRVTTEQTHHEDVLKQPVLEILSAKLVKQDNHYTIIGEVQNVDNVPADVVLKGTLYNDANKELATYNAKHQVKHKLMPKEVSSFRINFEGIAWSKTQDSIPKTFNPDEFTPVAFEEQPTKFNLQVAGNVSGSDLYKATTLSALNITSEFISGSLFNSGLEEVTIPQLIISFYNADKTMIWVDHLFLKEGIRQQRQQPFEYKLLQNNTIKLINSDMKNCFVNGLPNEVISNKVVPNRIENQTQSVLQPILHPDYSYVKIEVNTYIGNPN
;
A
#
# COMPACT_ATOMS: atom_id res chain seq x y z
N MET A 1 -30.52 -1.93 37.61
CA MET A 1 -29.98 -3.27 37.88
C MET A 1 -29.09 -3.64 36.72
N SER A 2 -27.78 -3.44 36.90
CA SER A 2 -26.73 -3.76 35.94
C SER A 2 -26.57 -5.27 35.80
N ASN A 3 -26.12 -5.72 34.62
CA ASN A 3 -25.84 -7.12 34.37
C ASN A 3 -24.38 -7.41 34.74
N LYS A 4 -24.12 -8.36 35.64
CA LYS A 4 -22.76 -8.71 36.09
C LYS A 4 -21.82 -9.07 34.93
N TYR A 5 -22.33 -9.76 33.91
CA TYR A 5 -21.54 -10.17 32.75
C TYR A 5 -21.16 -8.99 31.85
N LEU A 6 -22.02 -7.96 31.75
CA LEU A 6 -21.68 -6.75 30.99
C LEU A 6 -20.58 -5.95 31.68
N ILE A 7 -20.63 -5.84 33.02
CA ILE A 7 -19.58 -5.17 33.79
C ILE A 7 -18.25 -5.93 33.62
N ALA A 8 -18.28 -7.25 33.74
CA ALA A 8 -17.11 -8.09 33.50
C ALA A 8 -16.55 -7.90 32.08
N ALA A 9 -17.41 -7.90 31.06
CA ALA A 9 -17.00 -7.66 29.66
C ALA A 9 -16.33 -6.30 29.49
N LEU A 10 -16.85 -5.23 30.11
CA LEU A 10 -16.24 -3.91 30.04
C LEU A 10 -14.88 -3.84 30.74
N LEU A 11 -14.76 -4.43 31.92
CA LEU A 11 -13.48 -4.47 32.65
C LEU A 11 -12.44 -5.29 31.87
N ILE A 12 -12.80 -6.46 31.36
CA ILE A 12 -11.92 -7.29 30.54
C ILE A 12 -11.56 -6.56 29.26
N GLY A 13 -12.53 -5.93 28.57
CA GLY A 13 -12.28 -5.21 27.32
C GLY A 13 -11.35 -4.01 27.49
N ILE A 14 -11.52 -3.21 28.54
CA ILE A 14 -10.63 -2.09 28.83
C ILE A 14 -9.24 -2.61 29.26
N ALA A 15 -9.16 -3.64 30.11
CA ALA A 15 -7.89 -4.19 30.54
C ALA A 15 -7.11 -4.83 29.38
N PHE A 16 -7.78 -5.65 28.57
CA PHE A 16 -7.16 -6.38 27.47
C PHE A 16 -6.85 -5.48 26.27
N HIS A 17 -7.86 -4.83 25.69
CA HIS A 17 -7.62 -3.97 24.52
C HIS A 17 -6.92 -2.68 24.90
N GLY A 18 -7.27 -2.08 26.04
CA GLY A 18 -6.66 -0.82 26.48
C GLY A 18 -5.17 -0.94 26.77
N THR A 19 -4.68 -2.11 27.21
CA THR A 19 -3.22 -2.35 27.30
C THR A 19 -2.63 -2.71 25.94
N ALA A 20 -3.30 -3.55 25.15
CA ALA A 20 -2.79 -4.00 23.87
C ALA A 20 -2.65 -2.89 22.81
N ILE A 21 -3.56 -1.90 22.78
CA ILE A 21 -3.52 -0.83 21.78
C ILE A 21 -2.20 -0.03 21.83
N PHE A 22 -1.55 0.10 22.99
CA PHE A 22 -0.25 0.78 23.10
C PHE A 22 0.87 0.10 22.28
N PHE A 23 0.74 -1.20 22.02
CA PHE A 23 1.71 -1.97 21.25
C PHE A 23 1.31 -2.14 19.79
N THR A 24 0.00 -2.16 19.51
CA THR A 24 -0.51 -2.51 18.17
C THR A 24 -0.98 -1.31 17.36
N LEU A 25 -1.65 -0.32 17.98
CA LEU A 25 -2.46 0.67 17.25
C LEU A 25 -1.64 1.51 16.27
N GLU A 26 -0.45 1.96 16.68
CA GLU A 26 0.47 2.73 15.81
C GLU A 26 1.03 1.90 14.63
N ARG A 27 0.99 0.57 14.71
CA ARG A 27 1.48 -0.35 13.66
C ARG A 27 0.38 -0.84 12.71
N THR A 28 -0.87 -0.44 12.96
CA THR A 28 -2.01 -0.80 12.13
C THR A 28 -2.05 -0.01 10.84
N TYR A 29 -2.70 -0.58 9.83
CA TYR A 29 -2.77 -0.02 8.48
C TYR A 29 -3.37 1.41 8.42
N ASP A 30 -4.51 1.66 9.07
CA ASP A 30 -5.27 2.91 8.88
C ASP A 30 -5.10 3.96 10.01
N ALA A 31 -4.57 3.58 11.18
CA ALA A 31 -4.61 4.47 12.34
C ALA A 31 -3.84 5.79 12.13
N LEU A 32 -2.70 5.74 11.42
CA LEU A 32 -1.89 6.94 11.14
C LEU A 32 -2.56 7.87 10.12
N ILE A 33 -3.38 7.33 9.21
CA ILE A 33 -4.20 8.13 8.29
C ILE A 33 -5.24 8.92 9.07
N HIS A 34 -5.91 8.29 10.04
CA HIS A 34 -6.89 8.97 10.89
C HIS A 34 -6.26 10.07 11.74
N LEU A 35 -5.00 9.88 12.15
CA LEU A 35 -4.24 10.87 12.89
C LEU A 35 -3.86 12.07 11.99
N PHE A 36 -3.50 11.83 10.73
CA PHE A 36 -3.30 12.89 9.73
C PHE A 36 -4.58 13.74 9.50
N PHE A 37 -5.74 13.10 9.31
CA PHE A 37 -7.01 13.84 9.18
C PHE A 37 -7.35 14.63 10.45
N ALA A 38 -7.05 14.09 11.63
CA ALA A 38 -7.26 14.79 12.89
C ALA A 38 -6.33 16.01 13.03
N GLU A 39 -5.09 15.92 12.55
CA GLU A 39 -4.16 17.05 12.53
C GLU A 39 -4.71 18.21 11.71
N HIS A 40 -5.26 17.94 10.53
CA HIS A 40 -5.92 18.94 9.70
C HIS A 40 -7.04 19.67 10.46
N TYR A 41 -7.89 18.95 11.19
CA TYR A 41 -8.94 19.60 11.99
C TYR A 41 -8.38 20.37 13.19
N SER A 42 -7.28 19.92 13.79
CA SER A 42 -6.66 20.61 14.93
C SER A 42 -6.07 21.97 14.56
N THR A 43 -5.63 22.15 13.31
CA THR A 43 -5.03 23.40 12.83
C THR A 43 -5.99 24.23 11.98
N SER A 44 -6.90 23.58 11.23
CA SER A 44 -7.73 24.22 10.20
C SER A 44 -9.16 23.65 10.19
N TRP A 45 -9.87 23.74 11.32
CA TRP A 45 -11.17 23.08 11.57
C TRP A 45 -12.23 23.25 10.46
N PHE A 46 -12.38 24.47 9.92
CA PHE A 46 -13.39 24.81 8.93
C PHE A 46 -12.87 24.85 7.49
N GLU A 47 -11.58 24.60 7.26
CA GLU A 47 -11.01 24.60 5.92
C GLU A 47 -11.16 23.19 5.33
N PRO A 48 -11.89 23.01 4.21
CA PRO A 48 -12.03 21.69 3.59
C PRO A 48 -10.84 21.29 2.73
N TRP A 49 -9.94 22.20 2.40
CA TRP A 49 -8.79 21.92 1.55
C TRP A 49 -7.53 21.62 2.36
N ASN A 50 -6.84 20.54 2.02
CA ASN A 50 -5.54 20.19 2.59
C ASN A 50 -4.48 20.11 1.48
N TYR A 51 -3.40 20.88 1.62
CA TYR A 51 -2.32 20.96 0.63
C TYR A 51 -1.24 19.89 0.76
N LYS A 52 -1.21 19.15 1.87
CA LYS A 52 -0.05 18.31 2.25
C LYS A 52 0.13 17.08 1.36
N TRP A 53 -0.92 16.57 0.71
CA TRP A 53 -0.84 15.41 -0.19
C TRP A 53 -1.38 15.71 -1.58
N TYR A 54 -0.85 15.01 -2.59
CA TYR A 54 -1.32 14.99 -3.98
C TYR A 54 -1.51 16.38 -4.60
N THR A 55 -0.70 17.36 -4.19
CA THR A 55 -0.81 18.79 -4.59
C THR A 55 -2.06 19.53 -4.11
N GLY A 56 -2.85 18.91 -3.25
CA GLY A 56 -4.07 19.47 -2.69
C GLY A 56 -5.27 18.55 -2.89
N PHE A 57 -6.00 18.26 -1.82
CA PHE A 57 -7.24 17.50 -1.87
C PHE A 57 -8.24 17.98 -0.81
N THR A 58 -9.50 17.59 -0.99
CA THR A 58 -10.58 17.92 -0.07
C THR A 58 -10.77 16.86 1.02
N VAL A 59 -10.77 17.28 2.28
CA VAL A 59 -11.08 16.42 3.43
C VAL A 59 -12.57 16.09 3.52
N MET A 60 -13.44 16.78 2.76
CA MET A 60 -14.86 16.45 2.62
C MET A 60 -15.12 15.15 1.84
N SER A 61 -14.06 14.40 1.52
CA SER A 61 -14.12 13.06 0.92
C SER A 61 -14.16 11.93 1.96
N TYR A 62 -14.13 12.22 3.26
CA TYR A 62 -14.23 11.21 4.33
C TYR A 62 -15.08 11.73 5.52
N PRO A 63 -15.97 10.92 6.14
CA PRO A 63 -16.80 11.35 7.26
C PRO A 63 -16.00 11.87 8.46
N PRO A 64 -16.34 13.04 9.02
CA PRO A 64 -15.40 13.79 9.84
C PRO A 64 -15.46 13.47 11.35
N LEU A 65 -16.51 12.81 11.88
CA LEU A 65 -16.74 12.79 13.33
C LEU A 65 -15.55 12.21 14.12
N VAL A 66 -15.02 11.08 13.66
CA VAL A 66 -13.92 10.39 14.37
C VAL A 66 -12.65 11.24 14.33
N HIS A 67 -12.35 11.84 13.18
CA HIS A 67 -11.17 12.70 13.02
C HIS A 67 -11.28 13.97 13.85
N GLN A 68 -12.45 14.63 13.81
CA GLN A 68 -12.70 15.82 14.61
C GLN A 68 -12.72 15.50 16.12
N ALA A 69 -13.16 14.31 16.53
CA ALA A 69 -13.09 13.87 17.93
C ALA A 69 -11.63 13.66 18.39
N ILE A 70 -10.79 13.03 17.55
CA ILE A 70 -9.35 12.91 17.82
C ILE A 70 -8.71 14.31 17.89
N ALA A 71 -9.06 15.20 16.95
CA ALA A 71 -8.57 16.58 16.92
C ALA A 71 -8.95 17.37 18.17
N ALA A 72 -10.21 17.32 18.60
CA ALA A 72 -10.67 18.00 19.81
C ALA A 72 -9.94 17.50 21.07
N LEU A 73 -9.73 16.19 21.18
CA LEU A 73 -8.99 15.59 22.30
C LEU A 73 -7.48 15.84 22.20
N SER A 74 -6.97 16.17 21.02
CA SER A 74 -5.55 16.50 20.84
C SER A 74 -5.13 17.77 21.58
N PHE A 75 -6.06 18.70 21.84
CA PHE A 75 -5.79 19.89 22.65
C PHE A 75 -5.54 19.57 24.14
N ILE A 76 -5.84 18.35 24.61
CA ILE A 76 -5.60 17.91 26.00
C ILE A 76 -4.21 17.28 26.13
N GLY A 77 -3.82 16.39 25.20
CA GLY A 77 -2.61 15.56 25.35
C GLY A 77 -1.88 15.24 24.04
N GLY A 78 -2.15 15.99 22.97
CA GLY A 78 -1.61 15.77 21.64
C GLY A 78 -2.40 14.76 20.80
N LEU A 79 -2.10 14.69 19.50
CA LEU A 79 -2.86 13.88 18.53
C LEU A 79 -2.92 12.39 18.89
N LYS A 80 -1.81 11.83 19.38
CA LYS A 80 -1.75 10.43 19.83
C LYS A 80 -2.68 10.18 21.01
N PHE A 81 -2.70 11.06 22.02
CA PHE A 81 -3.64 10.96 23.13
C PHE A 81 -5.09 10.96 22.66
N GLY A 82 -5.43 11.82 21.69
CA GLY A 82 -6.74 11.82 21.03
C GLY A 82 -7.06 10.47 20.38
N LEU A 83 -6.12 9.90 19.61
CA LEU A 83 -6.28 8.62 18.93
C LEU A 83 -6.56 7.48 19.94
N PHE A 84 -5.73 7.36 20.98
CA PHE A 84 -5.89 6.32 22.01
C PHE A 84 -7.20 6.48 22.79
N THR A 85 -7.60 7.72 23.11
CA THR A 85 -8.84 7.99 23.85
C THR A 85 -10.08 7.61 23.01
N VAL A 86 -10.09 7.96 21.72
CA VAL A 86 -11.19 7.58 20.82
C VAL A 86 -11.23 6.06 20.61
N ALA A 87 -10.08 5.39 20.55
CA ALA A 87 -10.00 3.93 20.49
C ALA A 87 -10.63 3.28 21.76
N LEU A 88 -10.33 3.78 22.96
CA LEU A 88 -10.95 3.32 24.21
C LEU A 88 -12.47 3.52 24.23
N ILE A 89 -12.95 4.67 23.76
CA ILE A 89 -14.39 4.93 23.60
C ILE A 89 -15.01 3.92 22.62
N SER A 90 -14.32 3.62 21.51
CA SER A 90 -14.81 2.66 20.52
C SER A 90 -14.97 1.25 21.09
N ILE A 91 -14.06 0.80 21.96
CA ILE A 91 -14.13 -0.49 22.65
C ILE A 91 -15.37 -0.56 23.55
N VAL A 92 -15.61 0.48 24.36
CA VAL A 92 -16.77 0.56 25.25
C VAL A 92 -18.08 0.56 24.45
N LEU A 93 -18.14 1.36 23.37
CA LEU A 93 -19.30 1.41 22.49
C LEU A 93 -19.54 0.06 21.79
N PHE A 94 -18.49 -0.64 21.37
CA PHE A 94 -18.65 -1.94 20.74
C PHE A 94 -19.26 -2.97 21.70
N ILE A 95 -18.68 -3.14 22.89
CA ILE A 95 -19.14 -4.11 23.89
C ILE A 95 -20.58 -3.82 24.32
N THR A 96 -20.89 -2.56 24.62
CA THR A 96 -22.25 -2.16 25.00
C THR A 96 -23.24 -2.26 23.85
N GLY A 97 -22.79 -2.04 22.61
CA GLY A 97 -23.57 -2.21 21.38
C GLY A 97 -23.95 -3.67 21.17
N VAL A 98 -22.98 -4.58 21.23
CA VAL A 98 -23.23 -6.03 21.12
C VAL A 98 -24.17 -6.51 22.22
N TYR A 99 -24.01 -6.05 23.45
CA TYR A 99 -24.93 -6.39 24.54
C TYR A 99 -26.37 -5.97 24.23
N ARG A 100 -26.57 -4.73 23.76
CA ARG A 100 -27.91 -4.20 23.45
C ARG A 100 -28.54 -4.91 22.25
N PHE A 101 -27.76 -5.14 21.19
CA PHE A 101 -28.21 -5.89 20.03
C PHE A 101 -28.55 -7.34 20.39
N SER A 102 -27.72 -7.98 21.21
CA SER A 102 -27.96 -9.34 21.68
C SER A 102 -29.20 -9.44 22.57
N LEU A 103 -29.45 -8.43 23.41
CA LEU A 103 -30.65 -8.35 24.24
C LEU A 103 -31.92 -8.19 23.40
N LEU A 104 -31.85 -7.43 22.30
CA LEU A 104 -32.93 -7.28 21.33
C LEU A 104 -33.24 -8.60 20.61
N ILE A 105 -32.21 -9.29 20.12
CA ILE A 105 -32.36 -10.54 19.38
C ILE A 105 -32.84 -11.67 20.31
N THR A 106 -32.15 -11.91 21.42
CA THR A 106 -32.39 -13.11 22.26
C THR A 106 -33.48 -12.93 23.31
N SER A 107 -33.87 -11.68 23.60
CA SER A 107 -34.78 -11.31 24.70
C SER A 107 -34.33 -11.84 26.08
N SER A 108 -33.04 -12.17 26.23
CA SER A 108 -32.46 -12.74 27.45
C SER A 108 -31.25 -11.92 27.90
N ARG A 109 -31.29 -11.47 29.16
CA ARG A 109 -30.16 -10.73 29.75
C ARG A 109 -28.93 -11.59 29.96
N THR A 110 -29.10 -12.88 30.30
CA THR A 110 -27.97 -13.79 30.48
C THR A 110 -27.27 -14.03 29.15
N ALA A 111 -28.00 -14.42 28.10
CA ALA A 111 -27.45 -14.62 26.76
C ALA A 111 -26.77 -13.36 26.21
N ALA A 112 -27.36 -12.18 26.39
CA ALA A 112 -26.74 -10.91 26.01
C ALA A 112 -25.45 -10.62 26.81
N GLY A 113 -25.40 -11.01 28.07
CA GLY A 113 -24.20 -10.93 28.91
C GLY A 113 -23.07 -11.82 28.39
N TYR A 114 -23.37 -13.07 28.04
CA TYR A 114 -22.42 -13.99 27.39
C TYR A 114 -21.92 -13.44 26.05
N ALA A 115 -22.83 -12.89 25.21
CA ALA A 115 -22.46 -12.26 23.96
C ALA A 115 -21.47 -11.09 24.16
N ALA A 116 -21.69 -10.27 25.19
CA ALA A 116 -20.79 -9.15 25.50
C ALA A 116 -19.39 -9.60 25.90
N ILE A 117 -19.25 -10.67 26.68
CA ILE A 117 -17.94 -11.24 27.06
C ILE A 117 -17.24 -11.79 25.83
N LEU A 118 -17.96 -12.57 25.00
CA LEU A 118 -17.40 -13.15 23.79
C LEU A 118 -17.02 -12.08 22.76
N ALA A 119 -17.76 -10.96 22.69
CA ALA A 119 -17.45 -9.86 21.79
C ALA A 119 -16.06 -9.26 22.03
N VAL A 120 -15.59 -9.22 23.29
CA VAL A 120 -14.25 -8.72 23.64
C VAL A 120 -13.17 -9.50 22.88
N LEU A 121 -13.30 -10.82 22.83
CA LEU A 121 -12.27 -11.68 22.23
C LEU A 121 -12.63 -12.08 20.78
N SER A 122 -13.65 -11.47 20.18
CA SER A 122 -14.06 -11.74 18.80
C SER A 122 -12.91 -11.44 17.83
N SER A 123 -12.51 -12.44 17.04
CA SER A 123 -11.40 -12.30 16.09
C SER A 123 -11.61 -11.17 15.10
N SER A 124 -12.84 -10.97 14.60
CA SER A 124 -13.16 -9.84 13.71
C SER A 124 -12.99 -8.46 14.35
N PHE A 125 -13.36 -8.31 15.63
CA PHE A 125 -13.16 -7.05 16.34
C PHE A 125 -11.67 -6.79 16.61
N VAL A 126 -10.98 -7.85 17.04
CA VAL A 126 -9.54 -7.84 17.33
C VAL A 126 -8.75 -7.48 16.06
N GLU A 127 -9.09 -8.07 14.93
CA GLU A 127 -8.49 -7.75 13.62
C GLU A 127 -8.76 -6.29 13.22
N THR A 128 -10.01 -5.85 13.27
CA THR A 128 -10.39 -4.49 12.88
C THR A 128 -9.68 -3.42 13.72
N LEU A 129 -9.46 -3.68 15.02
CA LEU A 129 -8.81 -2.74 15.94
C LEU A 129 -7.28 -2.86 15.95
N HIS A 130 -6.73 -4.07 16.06
CA HIS A 130 -5.30 -4.31 16.32
C HIS A 130 -4.49 -4.64 15.07
N VAL A 131 -5.12 -4.92 13.93
CA VAL A 131 -4.45 -5.15 12.64
C VAL A 131 -4.73 -4.02 11.66
N PHE A 132 -6.01 -3.67 11.46
CA PHE A 132 -6.39 -2.63 10.49
C PHE A 132 -6.46 -1.22 11.08
N GLY A 133 -6.88 -1.04 12.33
CA GLY A 133 -6.99 0.29 12.96
C GLY A 133 -8.18 1.12 12.47
N GLN A 134 -9.24 0.47 11.96
CA GLN A 134 -10.40 1.11 11.31
C GLN A 134 -11.41 1.71 12.31
N LEU A 135 -10.97 2.71 13.08
CA LEU A 135 -11.79 3.35 14.14
C LEU A 135 -13.15 3.89 13.65
N PRO A 136 -13.28 4.57 12.48
CA PRO A 136 -14.56 5.00 11.94
C PRO A 136 -15.56 3.86 11.75
N SER A 137 -15.09 2.71 11.26
CA SER A 137 -15.94 1.54 11.03
C SER A 137 -16.41 0.93 12.35
N ILE A 138 -15.51 0.82 13.35
CA ILE A 138 -15.84 0.32 14.69
C ILE A 138 -16.89 1.23 15.36
N ILE A 139 -16.68 2.54 15.37
CA ILE A 139 -17.63 3.49 15.98
C ILE A 139 -18.97 3.44 15.26
N GLY A 140 -18.96 3.46 13.93
CA GLY A 140 -20.18 3.38 13.11
C GLY A 140 -21.00 2.13 13.44
N ILE A 141 -20.41 0.93 13.40
CA ILE A 141 -21.17 -0.31 13.67
C ILE A 141 -21.63 -0.41 15.13
N SER A 142 -20.82 0.10 16.06
CA SER A 142 -21.15 0.13 17.49
C SER A 142 -22.36 1.00 17.78
N VAL A 143 -22.42 2.20 17.19
CA VAL A 143 -23.56 3.11 17.33
C VAL A 143 -24.78 2.57 16.58
N LEU A 144 -24.61 1.94 15.42
CA LEU A 144 -25.71 1.26 14.73
C LEU A 144 -26.36 0.19 15.62
N MET A 145 -25.56 -0.65 16.29
CA MET A 145 -26.07 -1.66 17.24
C MET A 145 -26.83 -1.04 18.42
N HIS A 146 -26.46 0.17 18.84
CA HIS A 146 -27.22 0.95 19.83
C HIS A 146 -28.54 1.49 19.29
N ALA A 147 -28.61 1.81 18.00
CA ALA A 147 -29.82 2.30 17.34
C ALA A 147 -30.87 1.20 17.15
N LEU A 148 -30.46 -0.05 16.87
CA LEU A 148 -31.39 -1.15 16.55
C LEU A 148 -32.51 -1.35 17.60
N PRO A 149 -32.26 -1.39 18.93
CA PRO A 149 -33.35 -1.50 19.90
C PRO A 149 -34.30 -0.32 19.90
N GLU A 150 -33.80 0.89 19.66
CA GLU A 150 -34.62 2.11 19.61
C GLU A 150 -35.51 2.11 18.36
N ILE A 151 -34.97 1.69 17.21
CA ILE A 151 -35.72 1.50 15.95
C ILE A 151 -36.85 0.48 16.15
N TYR A 152 -36.53 -0.67 16.77
CA TYR A 152 -37.53 -1.70 17.09
C TYR A 152 -38.68 -1.10 17.92
N LEU A 153 -38.33 -0.37 18.98
CA LEU A 153 -39.31 0.20 19.91
C LEU A 153 -40.18 1.28 19.24
N TRP A 154 -39.61 2.10 18.35
CA TRP A 154 -40.39 3.05 17.55
C TRP A 154 -41.43 2.32 16.68
N LEU A 155 -40.98 1.39 15.85
CA LEU A 155 -41.85 0.70 14.90
C LEU A 155 -42.97 -0.06 15.63
N LYS A 156 -42.61 -0.76 16.72
CA LYS A 156 -43.56 -1.56 17.50
C LYS A 156 -44.53 -0.70 18.31
N THR A 157 -44.05 0.31 19.05
CA THR A 157 -44.87 1.05 20.03
C THR A 157 -45.45 2.36 19.49
N GLY A 158 -44.83 2.97 18.48
CA GLY A 158 -45.24 4.27 17.94
C GLY A 158 -44.94 5.47 18.84
N LYS A 159 -44.09 5.33 19.87
CA LYS A 159 -43.73 6.45 20.76
C LYS A 159 -42.64 7.32 20.12
N TYR A 160 -42.93 8.59 19.85
CA TYR A 160 -42.01 9.52 19.18
C TYR A 160 -40.63 9.66 19.83
N ARG A 161 -40.52 9.44 21.15
CA ARG A 161 -39.22 9.40 21.81
C ARG A 161 -38.24 8.42 21.15
N TYR A 162 -38.73 7.22 20.82
CA TYR A 162 -37.90 6.18 20.20
C TYR A 162 -37.55 6.50 18.74
N LEU A 163 -38.40 7.29 18.06
CA LEU A 163 -38.07 7.85 16.75
C LEU A 163 -36.91 8.84 16.88
N LEU A 164 -37.00 9.80 17.80
CA LEU A 164 -35.96 10.81 17.99
C LEU A 164 -34.63 10.20 18.44
N THR A 165 -34.64 9.25 19.40
CA THR A 165 -33.42 8.57 19.85
C THR A 165 -32.79 7.74 18.73
N SER A 166 -33.59 6.96 17.98
CA SER A 166 -33.05 6.19 16.86
C SER A 166 -32.47 7.07 15.75
N LEU A 167 -33.18 8.12 15.33
CA LEU A 167 -32.70 9.06 14.32
C LEU A 167 -31.41 9.78 14.76
N SER A 168 -31.31 10.17 16.03
CA SER A 168 -30.08 10.79 16.57
C SER A 168 -28.86 9.85 16.53
N LEU A 169 -29.06 8.55 16.81
CA LEU A 169 -27.98 7.56 16.74
C LEU A 169 -27.61 7.22 15.29
N ILE A 170 -28.58 7.21 14.37
CA ILE A 170 -28.29 7.10 12.93
C ILE A 170 -27.47 8.30 12.46
N ALA A 171 -27.78 9.52 12.92
CA ALA A 171 -27.01 10.71 12.57
C ALA A 171 -25.53 10.59 13.01
N VAL A 172 -25.27 10.12 14.23
CA VAL A 172 -23.90 9.83 14.71
C VAL A 172 -23.23 8.74 13.88
N THR A 173 -23.97 7.70 13.48
CA THR A 173 -23.44 6.62 12.63
C THR A 173 -22.99 7.16 11.27
N VAL A 174 -23.80 8.05 10.66
CA VAL A 174 -23.52 8.69 9.36
C VAL A 174 -22.30 9.59 9.43
N THR A 175 -22.19 10.44 10.45
CA THR A 175 -21.05 11.35 10.61
C THR A 175 -19.77 10.62 11.01
N SER A 176 -19.87 9.41 11.57
CA SER A 176 -18.73 8.52 11.85
C SER A 176 -18.21 7.80 10.61
N HIS A 177 -19.09 7.15 9.84
CA HIS A 177 -18.71 6.37 8.67
C HIS A 177 -19.91 6.17 7.75
N HIS A 178 -19.87 6.73 6.54
CA HIS A 178 -21.01 6.81 5.61
C HIS A 178 -21.42 5.47 4.99
N VAL A 179 -20.50 4.51 4.86
CA VAL A 179 -20.81 3.18 4.29
C VAL A 179 -21.60 2.31 5.28
N THR A 180 -21.30 2.41 6.58
CA THR A 180 -22.00 1.65 7.64
C THR A 180 -23.51 1.90 7.70
N PRO A 181 -24.06 3.13 7.63
CA PRO A 181 -25.50 3.35 7.63
C PRO A 181 -26.15 2.92 6.32
N ILE A 182 -25.50 3.06 5.16
CA ILE A 182 -26.07 2.65 3.86
C ILE A 182 -26.28 1.13 3.83
N PHE A 183 -25.21 0.37 4.07
CA PHE A 183 -25.32 -1.09 4.12
C PHE A 183 -25.96 -1.58 5.43
N GLY A 184 -25.83 -0.82 6.53
CA GLY A 184 -26.52 -1.10 7.78
C GLY A 184 -28.04 -0.99 7.66
N MET A 185 -28.55 -0.08 6.82
CA MET A 185 -29.97 -0.02 6.48
C MET A 185 -30.42 -1.33 5.82
N ILE A 186 -29.64 -1.82 4.84
CA ILE A 186 -29.94 -3.04 4.08
C ILE A 186 -29.79 -4.30 4.95
N PHE A 187 -28.69 -4.46 5.67
CA PHE A 187 -28.34 -5.72 6.32
C PHE A 187 -28.76 -5.82 7.79
N PHE A 188 -28.96 -4.72 8.50
CA PHE A 188 -29.36 -4.76 9.91
C PHE A 188 -30.78 -4.22 10.12
N ILE A 189 -31.10 -3.05 9.55
CA ILE A 189 -32.37 -2.36 9.81
C ILE A 189 -33.54 -2.96 9.02
N PHE A 190 -33.36 -3.33 7.75
CA PHE A 190 -34.42 -4.01 6.98
C PHE A 190 -34.79 -5.38 7.58
N PRO A 191 -33.81 -6.24 7.96
CA PRO A 191 -34.11 -7.44 8.72
C PRO A 191 -34.79 -7.19 10.06
N LEU A 192 -34.41 -6.12 10.75
CA LEU A 192 -35.06 -5.69 11.98
C LEU A 192 -36.51 -5.28 11.74
N ILE A 193 -36.81 -4.51 10.69
CA ILE A 193 -38.18 -4.16 10.30
C ILE A 193 -38.99 -5.45 10.05
N GLY A 194 -38.42 -6.40 9.31
CA GLY A 194 -39.01 -7.71 9.10
C GLY A 194 -39.32 -8.45 10.40
N MET A 195 -38.39 -8.45 11.35
CA MET A 195 -38.57 -9.01 12.69
C MET A 195 -39.68 -8.30 13.48
N VAL A 196 -39.78 -6.97 13.42
CA VAL A 196 -40.86 -6.21 14.08
C VAL A 196 -42.22 -6.59 13.51
N ILE A 197 -42.34 -6.74 12.18
CA ILE A 197 -43.58 -7.15 11.53
C ILE A 197 -43.94 -8.58 11.95
N MET A 198 -42.97 -9.49 12.05
CA MET A 198 -43.19 -10.86 12.56
C MET A 198 -43.68 -10.84 14.02
N ASP A 199 -43.07 -10.04 14.89
CA ASP A 199 -43.48 -9.90 16.29
C ASP A 199 -44.89 -9.27 16.41
N ALA A 200 -45.26 -8.31 15.54
CA ALA A 200 -46.61 -7.74 15.46
C ALA A 200 -47.64 -8.71 14.86
N SER A 201 -47.21 -9.59 13.95
CA SER A 201 -48.06 -10.65 13.38
C SER A 201 -48.32 -11.74 14.41
N ARG A 202 -47.30 -12.11 15.19
CA ARG A 202 -47.45 -13.05 16.33
C ARG A 202 -48.56 -12.55 17.23
N GLU A 203 -48.61 -11.29 17.64
CA GLU A 203 -49.68 -10.80 18.55
C GLU A 203 -51.11 -10.98 18.04
N GLN A 204 -51.33 -11.20 16.75
CA GLN A 204 -52.65 -11.48 16.17
C GLN A 204 -53.00 -12.98 16.13
N VAL A 205 -52.07 -13.86 16.51
CA VAL A 205 -52.23 -15.31 16.49
C VAL A 205 -51.67 -15.95 17.77
N ASN A 206 -52.02 -17.21 18.03
CA ASN A 206 -51.58 -17.88 19.27
C ASN A 206 -50.11 -18.30 19.21
N THR A 207 -49.67 -18.88 18.09
CA THR A 207 -48.29 -19.36 17.92
C THR A 207 -47.58 -18.71 16.72
N MET A 208 -46.25 -18.65 16.78
CA MET A 208 -45.45 -18.14 15.65
C MET A 208 -45.59 -19.01 14.39
N LYS A 209 -45.98 -20.28 14.54
CA LYS A 209 -46.24 -21.18 13.40
C LYS A 209 -47.48 -20.76 12.62
N ASP A 210 -48.46 -20.15 13.27
CA ASP A 210 -49.74 -19.73 12.67
C ASP A 210 -49.64 -18.39 11.92
N VAL A 211 -48.48 -17.73 11.98
CA VAL A 211 -48.23 -16.52 11.18
C VAL A 211 -48.15 -16.93 9.70
N ALA A 212 -49.26 -16.70 9.00
CA ALA A 212 -49.41 -16.85 7.56
C ALA A 212 -49.09 -15.53 6.84
N PHE A 213 -48.81 -15.62 5.52
CA PHE A 213 -48.48 -14.46 4.69
C PHE A 213 -49.55 -13.35 4.75
N LYS A 214 -50.84 -13.72 4.80
CA LYS A 214 -51.95 -12.75 4.93
C LYS A 214 -51.90 -11.95 6.24
N VAL A 215 -51.54 -12.59 7.36
CA VAL A 215 -51.39 -11.93 8.68
C VAL A 215 -50.16 -11.03 8.68
N PHE A 216 -49.07 -11.50 8.07
CA PHE A 216 -47.87 -10.69 7.85
C PHE A 216 -48.18 -9.42 7.07
N LEU A 217 -48.88 -9.55 5.94
CA LEU A 217 -49.24 -8.42 5.08
C LEU A 217 -50.17 -7.42 5.78
N ARG A 218 -51.15 -7.90 6.56
CA ARG A 218 -52.01 -7.04 7.37
C ARG A 218 -51.21 -6.25 8.42
N SER A 219 -50.26 -6.91 9.08
CA SER A 219 -49.37 -6.28 10.06
C SER A 219 -48.42 -5.28 9.41
N PHE A 220 -47.91 -5.60 8.22
CA PHE A 220 -47.09 -4.70 7.41
C PHE A 220 -47.86 -3.40 7.09
N PHE A 221 -49.07 -3.49 6.55
CA PHE A 221 -49.88 -2.30 6.25
C PHE A 221 -50.21 -1.48 7.50
N LYS A 222 -50.44 -2.12 8.65
CA LYS A 222 -50.66 -1.43 9.93
C LYS A 222 -49.43 -0.62 10.38
N LEU A 223 -48.22 -1.14 10.13
CA LEU A 223 -46.96 -0.48 10.50
C LEU A 223 -46.38 0.39 9.37
N PHE A 224 -46.93 0.31 8.16
CA PHE A 224 -46.39 0.89 6.93
C PHE A 224 -46.05 2.37 7.08
N LYS A 225 -46.97 3.18 7.61
CA LYS A 225 -46.73 4.62 7.83
C LYS A 225 -45.50 4.89 8.70
N ARG A 226 -45.26 4.06 9.74
CA ARG A 226 -44.11 4.20 10.65
C ARG A 226 -42.81 3.73 10.01
N ILE A 227 -42.87 2.68 9.19
CA ILE A 227 -41.72 2.15 8.45
C ILE A 227 -41.27 3.16 7.41
N VAL A 228 -42.20 3.65 6.59
CA VAL A 228 -41.91 4.64 5.54
C VAL A 228 -41.46 5.97 6.16
N SER A 229 -42.12 6.44 7.22
CA SER A 229 -41.70 7.69 7.88
C SER A 229 -40.30 7.57 8.48
N PHE A 230 -39.99 6.47 9.15
CA PHE A 230 -38.64 6.21 9.66
C PHE A 230 -37.61 6.13 8.54
N GLY A 231 -37.91 5.40 7.45
CA GLY A 231 -37.02 5.25 6.31
C GLY A 231 -36.72 6.58 5.63
N LEU A 232 -37.75 7.40 5.39
CA LEU A 232 -37.61 8.71 4.76
C LEU A 232 -36.84 9.70 5.65
N LEU A 233 -37.15 9.75 6.95
CA LEU A 233 -36.39 10.59 7.89
C LEU A 233 -34.93 10.14 8.04
N SER A 234 -34.68 8.84 8.05
CA SER A 234 -33.32 8.30 8.09
C SER A 234 -32.54 8.65 6.81
N LEU A 235 -33.18 8.57 5.64
CA LEU A 235 -32.59 8.99 4.37
C LEU A 235 -32.24 10.48 4.37
N VAL A 236 -33.15 11.33 4.86
CA VAL A 236 -32.88 12.78 5.02
C VAL A 236 -31.67 13.02 5.93
N ILE A 237 -31.50 12.24 7.00
CA ILE A 237 -30.32 12.33 7.87
C ILE A 237 -29.05 11.85 7.17
N ILE A 238 -29.09 10.71 6.47
CA ILE A 238 -27.93 10.14 5.73
C ILE A 238 -27.43 11.13 4.68
N VAL A 239 -28.34 11.78 3.96
CA VAL A 239 -27.99 12.78 2.95
C VAL A 239 -27.61 14.11 3.59
N GLY A 240 -28.40 14.60 4.55
CA GLY A 240 -28.27 15.93 5.12
C GLY A 240 -27.05 16.11 6.04
N CYS A 241 -26.75 15.14 6.91
CA CYS A 241 -25.67 15.29 7.90
C CYS A 241 -24.27 15.38 7.27
N ILE A 242 -24.10 14.76 6.10
CA ILE A 242 -22.84 14.78 5.33
C ILE A 242 -23.09 15.28 3.91
N LEU A 243 -24.04 16.21 3.72
CA LEU A 243 -24.36 16.77 2.40
C LEU A 243 -23.12 17.27 1.62
N PRO A 244 -22.13 17.93 2.26
CA PRO A 244 -20.91 18.34 1.56
C PRO A 244 -20.13 17.17 0.96
N TYR A 245 -20.13 15.99 1.59
CA TYR A 245 -19.51 14.78 1.04
C TYR A 245 -20.20 14.33 -0.25
N TRP A 246 -21.53 14.35 -0.30
CA TRP A 246 -22.30 13.94 -1.48
C TRP A 246 -22.10 14.90 -2.65
N ILE A 247 -22.08 16.21 -2.37
CA ILE A 247 -21.77 17.24 -3.37
C ILE A 247 -20.36 17.04 -3.90
N ASN A 248 -19.38 16.84 -3.01
CA ASN A 248 -18.01 16.58 -3.41
C ASN A 248 -17.89 15.30 -4.24
N SER A 249 -18.53 14.19 -3.84
CA SER A 249 -18.48 12.92 -4.56
C SER A 249 -19.10 13.02 -5.95
N LYS A 250 -20.09 13.89 -6.14
CA LYS A 250 -20.67 14.20 -7.45
C LYS A 250 -19.72 15.05 -8.31
N ASN A 251 -19.08 16.05 -7.72
CA ASN A 251 -18.20 16.97 -8.44
C ASN A 251 -16.82 16.33 -8.76
N ASN A 252 -16.36 15.43 -7.90
CA ASN A 252 -15.07 14.75 -7.97
C ASN A 252 -15.30 13.23 -7.84
N PRO A 253 -15.88 12.57 -8.85
CA PRO A 253 -16.09 11.12 -8.83
C PRO A 253 -14.75 10.36 -8.83
N ILE A 254 -14.73 9.21 -8.17
CA ILE A 254 -13.56 8.31 -8.17
C ILE A 254 -13.49 7.63 -9.53
N THR A 255 -12.73 8.21 -10.46
CA THR A 255 -12.55 7.72 -11.85
C THR A 255 -11.23 7.00 -12.09
N GLN A 256 -10.39 6.92 -11.06
CA GLN A 256 -9.08 6.25 -11.10
C GLN A 256 -9.19 4.74 -11.38
N VAL A 257 -8.13 4.18 -11.96
CA VAL A 257 -8.02 2.73 -12.18
C VAL A 257 -8.16 2.00 -10.82
N PRO A 258 -9.02 0.96 -10.73
CA PRO A 258 -9.20 0.22 -9.49
C PRO A 258 -7.89 -0.38 -8.98
N ILE A 259 -7.60 -0.12 -7.72
CA ILE A 259 -6.46 -0.72 -7.02
C ILE A 259 -6.81 -2.17 -6.69
N PRO A 260 -5.99 -3.17 -7.08
CA PRO A 260 -6.14 -4.56 -6.65
C PRO A 260 -6.19 -4.67 -5.12
N HIS A 261 -7.14 -5.45 -4.59
CA HIS A 261 -7.31 -5.60 -3.14
C HIS A 261 -7.62 -7.05 -2.79
N GLY A 262 -6.91 -7.57 -1.79
CA GLY A 262 -6.94 -9.01 -1.49
C GLY A 262 -8.32 -9.56 -1.12
N SER A 263 -9.24 -8.73 -0.60
CA SER A 263 -10.62 -9.17 -0.32
C SER A 263 -11.45 -9.48 -1.58
N ARG A 264 -10.93 -9.19 -2.78
CA ARG A 264 -11.54 -9.51 -4.08
C ARG A 264 -10.90 -10.71 -4.76
N ASP A 265 -9.81 -11.25 -4.20
CA ASP A 265 -9.10 -12.39 -4.76
C ASP A 265 -9.96 -13.66 -4.74
N ASN A 266 -9.55 -14.66 -5.52
CA ASN A 266 -9.99 -16.03 -5.31
C ASN A 266 -9.22 -16.62 -4.12
N PHE A 267 -9.90 -16.85 -3.00
CA PHE A 267 -9.29 -17.31 -1.75
C PHE A 267 -8.76 -18.76 -1.81
N LEU A 268 -9.16 -19.53 -2.83
CA LEU A 268 -8.61 -20.87 -3.07
C LEU A 268 -7.29 -20.83 -3.85
N GLU A 269 -7.07 -19.77 -4.63
CA GLU A 269 -5.81 -19.53 -5.35
C GLU A 269 -4.83 -18.76 -4.44
N ILE A 270 -5.28 -17.63 -3.89
CA ILE A 270 -4.49 -16.76 -3.00
C ILE A 270 -4.92 -17.03 -1.55
N THR A 271 -4.41 -18.15 -1.01
CA THR A 271 -4.76 -18.62 0.33
C THR A 271 -4.44 -17.63 1.47
N SER A 272 -3.44 -16.76 1.28
CA SER A 272 -3.12 -15.68 2.24
C SER A 272 -4.24 -14.65 2.34
N SER A 273 -4.87 -14.30 1.22
CA SER A 273 -6.04 -13.40 1.20
C SER A 273 -7.24 -14.05 1.87
N GLY A 274 -7.47 -15.35 1.63
CA GLY A 274 -8.51 -16.12 2.30
C GLY A 274 -8.34 -16.22 3.82
N LEU A 275 -7.10 -16.33 4.29
CA LEU A 275 -6.77 -16.35 5.71
C LEU A 275 -7.20 -15.03 6.39
N VAL A 276 -6.78 -13.89 5.83
CA VAL A 276 -7.01 -12.56 6.41
C VAL A 276 -8.45 -12.11 6.23
N PHE A 277 -9.04 -12.21 5.04
CA PHE A 277 -10.34 -11.59 4.77
C PHE A 277 -11.56 -12.50 4.99
N PHE A 278 -11.35 -13.79 5.27
CA PHE A 278 -12.44 -14.75 5.49
C PHE A 278 -12.25 -15.61 6.75
N LEU A 279 -11.14 -16.33 6.87
CA LEU A 279 -10.94 -17.31 7.95
C LEU A 279 -10.81 -16.63 9.32
N ILE A 280 -9.97 -15.60 9.43
CA ILE A 280 -9.76 -14.85 10.69
C ILE A 280 -11.06 -14.15 11.16
N PRO A 281 -11.75 -13.34 10.33
CA PRO A 281 -12.94 -12.63 10.78
C PRO A 281 -14.06 -13.57 11.27
N TRP A 282 -14.26 -14.71 10.60
CA TRP A 282 -15.23 -15.69 11.07
C TRP A 282 -14.71 -16.48 12.29
N GLY A 283 -13.45 -16.90 12.28
CA GLY A 283 -12.83 -17.69 13.35
C GLY A 283 -13.71 -18.86 13.80
N ILE A 284 -14.00 -18.92 15.09
CA ILE A 284 -14.87 -19.97 15.68
C ILE A 284 -16.30 -19.95 15.17
N LEU A 285 -16.79 -18.79 14.72
CA LEU A 285 -18.16 -18.70 14.23
C LEU A 285 -18.39 -19.61 13.01
N LEU A 286 -17.33 -19.99 12.27
CA LEU A 286 -17.42 -21.01 11.20
C LEU A 286 -17.97 -22.35 11.71
N ILE A 287 -17.55 -22.80 12.89
CA ILE A 287 -18.03 -24.04 13.51
C ILE A 287 -19.53 -23.92 13.83
N LEU A 288 -19.97 -22.71 14.20
CA LEU A 288 -21.33 -22.42 14.63
C LEU A 288 -22.27 -22.01 13.49
N LEU A 289 -21.80 -21.94 12.23
CA LEU A 289 -22.63 -21.56 11.08
C LEU A 289 -23.94 -22.33 10.99
N PRO A 290 -24.01 -23.68 11.14
CA PRO A 290 -25.27 -24.39 11.07
C PRO A 290 -26.25 -23.97 12.18
N TYR A 291 -25.75 -23.66 13.38
CA TYR A 291 -26.58 -23.15 14.47
C TYR A 291 -27.07 -21.73 14.17
N ILE A 292 -26.16 -20.87 13.67
CA ILE A 292 -26.46 -19.49 13.28
C ILE A 292 -27.57 -19.46 12.22
N PHE A 293 -27.39 -20.19 11.12
CA PHE A 293 -28.40 -20.31 10.07
C PHE A 293 -29.69 -20.94 10.58
N TYR A 294 -29.63 -22.01 11.38
CA TYR A 294 -30.83 -22.62 11.97
C TYR A 294 -31.65 -21.62 12.79
N ARG A 295 -30.99 -20.81 13.63
CA ARG A 295 -31.68 -19.81 14.45
C ARG A 295 -32.20 -18.66 13.60
N TYR A 296 -31.40 -18.13 12.67
CA TYR A 296 -31.83 -17.01 11.82
C TYR A 296 -32.91 -17.38 10.80
N TYR A 297 -32.98 -18.63 10.34
CA TYR A 297 -34.10 -19.11 9.51
C TYR A 297 -35.33 -19.54 10.30
N SER A 298 -35.38 -19.31 11.61
CA SER A 298 -36.65 -19.43 12.34
C SER A 298 -37.62 -18.33 11.92
N LYS A 299 -38.93 -18.61 11.95
CA LYS A 299 -39.98 -17.69 11.44
C LYS A 299 -39.84 -16.25 11.95
N ARG A 300 -39.42 -16.06 13.21
CA ARG A 300 -39.22 -14.72 13.80
C ARG A 300 -38.10 -13.92 13.12
N TYR A 301 -36.99 -14.58 12.78
CA TYR A 301 -35.77 -13.93 12.31
C TYR A 301 -35.51 -14.14 10.81
N LEU A 302 -36.47 -14.68 10.06
CA LEU A 302 -36.32 -15.05 8.64
C LEU A 302 -35.53 -14.04 7.79
N PHE A 303 -35.81 -12.75 7.95
CA PHE A 303 -35.13 -11.68 7.21
C PHE A 303 -33.66 -11.50 7.62
N PHE A 304 -33.29 -11.76 8.89
CA PHE A 304 -31.89 -11.86 9.29
C PHE A 304 -31.23 -13.10 8.66
N GLY A 305 -31.97 -14.20 8.45
CA GLY A 305 -31.49 -15.38 7.71
C GLY A 305 -31.13 -15.07 6.26
N LEU A 306 -31.98 -14.30 5.57
CA LEU A 306 -31.67 -13.82 4.20
C LEU A 306 -30.47 -12.87 4.20
N SER A 307 -30.42 -11.94 5.17
CA SER A 307 -29.34 -10.96 5.29
C SER A 307 -27.98 -11.60 5.53
N ILE A 308 -27.88 -12.52 6.50
CA ILE A 308 -26.62 -13.19 6.81
C ILE A 308 -26.16 -14.09 5.65
N THR A 309 -27.09 -14.68 4.90
CA THR A 309 -26.76 -15.46 3.70
C THR A 309 -26.12 -14.57 2.65
N LEU A 310 -26.72 -13.41 2.36
CA LEU A 310 -26.16 -12.46 1.40
C LEU A 310 -24.80 -11.93 1.86
N LEU A 311 -24.65 -11.55 3.13
CA LEU A 311 -23.36 -11.10 3.68
C LEU A 311 -22.27 -12.18 3.58
N THR A 312 -22.61 -13.43 3.93
CA THR A 312 -21.66 -14.56 3.87
C THR A 312 -21.20 -14.82 2.44
N VAL A 313 -22.13 -14.77 1.47
CA VAL A 313 -21.82 -14.97 0.05
C VAL A 313 -21.01 -13.80 -0.52
N LEU A 314 -21.41 -12.56 -0.26
CA LEU A 314 -20.66 -11.37 -0.68
C LEU A 314 -19.24 -11.33 -0.08
N GLY A 315 -19.08 -11.81 1.15
CA GLY A 315 -17.78 -11.95 1.80
C GLY A 315 -16.85 -13.01 1.21
N THR A 316 -17.31 -13.84 0.26
CA THR A 316 -16.43 -14.82 -0.42
C THR A 316 -15.51 -14.20 -1.48
N GLY A 317 -15.63 -12.90 -1.75
CA GLY A 317 -14.76 -12.20 -2.69
C GLY A 317 -14.87 -12.74 -4.12
N GLY A 318 -13.73 -12.90 -4.79
CA GLY A 318 -13.64 -13.49 -6.14
C GLY A 318 -13.73 -15.02 -6.15
N THR A 319 -13.84 -15.67 -4.99
CA THR A 319 -13.91 -17.14 -4.87
C THR A 319 -15.19 -17.71 -5.48
N THR A 320 -16.29 -16.94 -5.44
CA THR A 320 -17.53 -17.30 -6.11
C THR A 320 -17.89 -16.22 -7.14
N PRO A 321 -18.62 -16.54 -8.21
CA PRO A 321 -19.03 -15.52 -9.19
C PRO A 321 -20.13 -14.59 -8.68
N ILE A 322 -20.79 -14.94 -7.56
CA ILE A 322 -21.99 -14.26 -7.06
C ILE A 322 -21.72 -12.80 -6.68
N PRO A 323 -20.64 -12.43 -5.95
CA PRO A 323 -20.41 -11.04 -5.57
C PRO A 323 -20.23 -10.14 -6.79
N LYS A 324 -19.52 -10.61 -7.82
CA LYS A 324 -19.34 -9.89 -9.07
C LYS A 324 -20.67 -9.73 -9.83
N ILE A 325 -21.50 -10.78 -9.91
CA ILE A 325 -22.82 -10.72 -10.56
C ILE A 325 -23.77 -9.78 -9.80
N ALA A 326 -23.77 -9.82 -8.47
CA ALA A 326 -24.68 -9.04 -7.64
C ALA A 326 -24.32 -7.55 -7.57
N LEU A 327 -23.02 -7.23 -7.56
CA LEU A 327 -22.53 -5.84 -7.45
C LEU A 327 -22.27 -5.19 -8.83
N GLY A 328 -22.07 -5.99 -9.88
CA GLY A 328 -21.56 -5.54 -11.16
C GLY A 328 -20.06 -5.19 -11.13
N ASP A 329 -19.46 -4.97 -12.30
CA ASP A 329 -18.01 -4.75 -12.42
C ASP A 329 -17.54 -3.49 -11.66
N THR A 330 -18.30 -2.40 -11.72
CA THR A 330 -17.91 -1.14 -11.09
C THR A 330 -17.87 -1.23 -9.57
N ALA A 331 -18.97 -1.69 -8.93
CA ALA A 331 -19.01 -1.73 -7.47
C ALA A 331 -18.14 -2.85 -6.90
N PHE A 332 -17.99 -3.98 -7.61
CA PHE A 332 -17.05 -5.03 -7.21
C PHE A 332 -15.60 -4.50 -7.15
N ASN A 333 -15.19 -3.71 -8.15
CA ASN A 333 -13.82 -3.19 -8.22
C ASN A 333 -13.55 -2.00 -7.29
N ILE A 334 -14.58 -1.29 -6.82
CA ILE A 334 -14.43 -0.15 -5.90
C ILE A 334 -14.55 -0.57 -4.44
N LEU A 335 -15.43 -1.52 -4.12
CA LEU A 335 -15.72 -1.91 -2.74
C LEU A 335 -14.65 -2.85 -2.16
N THR A 336 -14.36 -2.66 -0.88
CA THR A 336 -13.58 -3.59 -0.05
C THR A 336 -14.54 -4.64 0.53
N LEU A 337 -14.50 -5.86 0.02
CA LEU A 337 -15.52 -6.89 0.27
C LEU A 337 -15.40 -7.56 1.66
N ASP A 338 -14.27 -7.41 2.33
CA ASP A 338 -14.01 -7.81 3.72
C ASP A 338 -15.03 -7.22 4.70
N ARG A 339 -15.59 -6.04 4.39
CA ARG A 339 -16.67 -5.42 5.18
C ARG A 339 -17.89 -6.32 5.31
N PHE A 340 -18.22 -7.11 4.28
CA PHE A 340 -19.35 -8.04 4.33
C PHE A 340 -19.08 -9.19 5.31
N THR A 341 -17.86 -9.72 5.34
CA THR A 341 -17.43 -10.73 6.31
C THR A 341 -17.45 -10.17 7.73
N LEU A 342 -16.94 -8.95 7.92
CA LEU A 342 -16.99 -8.24 9.20
C LEU A 342 -18.44 -8.10 9.70
N TRP A 343 -19.34 -7.60 8.87
CA TRP A 343 -20.76 -7.46 9.24
C TRP A 343 -21.44 -8.80 9.51
N ALA A 344 -21.13 -9.86 8.76
CA ALA A 344 -21.66 -11.19 9.01
C ALA A 344 -21.23 -11.75 10.38
N SER A 345 -19.95 -11.57 10.72
CA SER A 345 -19.40 -12.00 12.02
C SER A 345 -20.03 -11.24 13.18
N ILE A 346 -20.18 -9.90 13.08
CA ILE A 346 -20.81 -9.06 14.11
C ILE A 346 -22.29 -9.40 14.25
N MET A 347 -22.99 -9.61 13.13
CA MET A 347 -24.38 -10.04 13.14
C MET A 347 -24.54 -11.36 13.89
N SER A 348 -23.55 -12.25 13.83
CA SER A 348 -23.62 -13.57 14.48
C SER A 348 -23.39 -13.55 16.00
N LEU A 349 -22.84 -12.49 16.57
CA LEU A 349 -22.50 -12.41 18.00
C LEU A 349 -23.67 -12.64 18.98
N PRO A 350 -24.90 -12.14 18.74
CA PRO A 350 -26.07 -12.49 19.55
C PRO A 350 -26.33 -13.99 19.64
N LEU A 351 -26.21 -14.69 18.52
CA LEU A 351 -26.45 -16.13 18.45
C LEU A 351 -25.29 -16.91 19.07
N PHE A 352 -24.07 -16.39 18.98
CA PHE A 352 -22.93 -16.95 19.67
C PHE A 352 -23.11 -16.87 21.19
N GLY A 353 -23.56 -15.72 21.72
CA GLY A 353 -23.90 -15.60 23.14
C GLY A 353 -25.06 -16.48 23.58
N GLU A 354 -26.10 -16.63 22.74
CA GLU A 354 -27.20 -17.58 22.98
C GLU A 354 -26.67 -19.02 23.06
N PHE A 355 -25.83 -19.42 22.10
CA PHE A 355 -25.21 -20.75 22.06
C PHE A 355 -24.38 -21.00 23.32
N ALA A 356 -23.50 -20.06 23.70
CA ALA A 356 -22.66 -20.18 24.88
C ALA A 356 -23.47 -20.30 26.17
N TYR A 357 -24.51 -19.48 26.34
CA TYR A 357 -25.42 -19.60 27.48
C TYR A 357 -26.05 -21.00 27.56
N ARG A 358 -26.59 -21.50 26.43
CA ARG A 358 -27.21 -22.84 26.38
C ARG A 358 -26.19 -23.95 26.62
N PHE A 359 -24.97 -23.78 26.15
CA PHE A 359 -23.88 -24.73 26.29
C PHE A 359 -23.34 -24.80 27.73
N VAL A 360 -23.32 -23.69 28.48
CA VAL A 360 -22.74 -23.63 29.84
C VAL A 360 -23.78 -23.90 30.94
N GLU A 361 -25.00 -23.34 30.79
CA GLU A 361 -26.02 -23.34 31.85
C GLU A 361 -27.37 -23.90 31.40
N GLY A 362 -27.60 -24.07 30.09
CA GLY A 362 -28.92 -24.37 29.54
C GLY A 362 -29.16 -25.81 29.08
N ASP A 363 -30.16 -25.95 28.20
CA ASP A 363 -30.64 -27.21 27.66
C ASP A 363 -29.63 -27.97 26.78
N LEU A 364 -28.75 -27.25 26.09
CA LEU A 364 -27.70 -27.86 25.28
C LEU A 364 -26.69 -28.63 26.16
N LYS A 365 -26.32 -28.08 27.32
CA LYS A 365 -25.50 -28.78 28.32
C LYS A 365 -26.15 -30.10 28.72
N THR A 366 -27.39 -30.04 29.22
CA THR A 366 -28.12 -31.23 29.70
C THR A 366 -28.23 -32.28 28.61
N ARG A 367 -28.50 -31.86 27.36
CA ARG A 367 -28.61 -32.80 26.24
C ARG A 367 -27.28 -33.46 25.89
N ILE A 368 -26.19 -32.70 25.82
CA ILE A 368 -24.86 -33.28 25.53
C ILE A 368 -24.47 -34.24 26.65
N GLN A 369 -24.67 -33.85 27.91
CA GLN A 369 -24.34 -34.69 29.07
C GLN A 369 -25.15 -35.98 29.08
N ASN A 370 -26.44 -35.94 28.76
CA ASN A 370 -27.29 -37.12 28.69
C ASN A 370 -27.00 -38.03 27.48
N THR A 371 -26.50 -37.47 26.36
CA THR A 371 -26.28 -38.23 25.12
C THR A 371 -24.86 -38.78 25.02
N PHE A 372 -23.86 -38.00 25.47
CA PHE A 372 -22.43 -38.27 25.28
C PHE A 372 -21.61 -38.25 26.59
N GLY A 373 -22.24 -37.93 27.72
CA GLY A 373 -21.58 -37.88 29.03
C GLY A 373 -21.00 -36.50 29.40
N ALA A 374 -20.76 -36.30 30.69
CA ALA A 374 -20.24 -35.05 31.24
C ALA A 374 -18.78 -34.76 30.84
N ILE A 375 -17.98 -35.81 30.65
CA ILE A 375 -16.57 -35.70 30.23
C ILE A 375 -16.49 -35.10 28.82
N TYR A 376 -17.29 -35.64 27.89
CA TYR A 376 -17.34 -35.15 26.50
C TYR A 376 -17.74 -33.66 26.42
N HIS A 377 -18.76 -33.25 27.20
CA HIS A 377 -19.16 -31.84 27.29
C HIS A 377 -18.01 -30.92 27.75
N ARG A 378 -17.25 -31.34 28.78
CA ARG A 378 -16.10 -30.57 29.29
C ARG A 378 -14.97 -30.50 28.27
N ILE A 379 -14.66 -31.60 27.57
CA ILE A 379 -13.62 -31.65 26.53
C ILE A 379 -13.97 -30.70 25.39
N ILE A 380 -15.19 -30.77 24.83
CA ILE A 380 -15.62 -29.87 23.77
C ILE A 380 -15.62 -28.41 24.25
N GLY A 381 -16.06 -28.15 25.48
CA GLY A 381 -16.00 -26.82 26.06
C GLY A 381 -14.57 -26.28 26.13
N GLY A 382 -13.63 -27.12 26.56
CA GLY A 382 -12.20 -26.81 26.58
C GLY A 382 -11.62 -26.56 25.19
N ILE A 383 -11.97 -27.38 24.19
CA ILE A 383 -11.54 -27.22 22.79
C ILE A 383 -12.09 -25.91 22.22
N LEU A 384 -13.39 -25.62 22.37
CA LEU A 384 -13.99 -24.39 21.86
C LEU A 384 -13.38 -23.16 22.53
N ALA A 385 -13.18 -23.16 23.85
CA ALA A 385 -12.53 -22.06 24.55
C ALA A 385 -11.06 -21.90 24.13
N GLY A 386 -10.33 -23.00 24.00
CA GLY A 386 -8.94 -23.02 23.56
C GLY A 386 -8.76 -22.50 22.14
N LEU A 387 -9.60 -22.95 21.20
CA LEU A 387 -9.63 -22.42 19.83
C LEU A 387 -9.99 -20.93 19.81
N PHE A 388 -10.82 -20.45 20.74
CA PHE A 388 -11.27 -19.07 20.73
C PHE A 388 -10.11 -18.16 21.11
N LEU A 389 -9.46 -18.50 22.23
CA LEU A 389 -8.27 -17.82 22.71
C LEU A 389 -7.13 -17.93 21.71
N PHE A 390 -6.93 -19.10 21.09
CA PHE A 390 -5.95 -19.29 20.03
C PHE A 390 -6.21 -18.33 18.87
N MET A 391 -7.44 -18.23 18.36
CA MET A 391 -7.77 -17.30 17.27
C MET A 391 -7.51 -15.84 17.67
N THR A 392 -7.91 -15.43 18.87
CA THR A 392 -7.64 -14.07 19.37
C THR A 392 -6.14 -13.77 19.41
N ILE A 393 -5.35 -14.65 20.03
CA ILE A 393 -3.89 -14.49 20.17
C ILE A 393 -3.24 -14.52 18.79
N PHE A 394 -3.61 -15.49 17.95
CA PHE A 394 -3.11 -15.63 16.59
C PHE A 394 -3.32 -14.35 15.78
N THR A 395 -4.55 -13.82 15.76
CA THR A 395 -4.89 -12.56 15.06
C THR A 395 -4.06 -11.38 15.57
N MET A 396 -3.88 -11.23 16.89
CA MET A 396 -3.04 -10.14 17.43
C MET A 396 -1.56 -10.33 17.12
N SER A 397 -1.11 -11.58 17.05
CA SER A 397 0.29 -11.93 16.77
C SER A 397 0.63 -11.89 15.27
N LEU A 398 -0.35 -11.70 14.39
CA LEU A 398 -0.15 -11.73 12.93
C LEU A 398 0.91 -10.73 12.49
N GLY A 399 0.92 -9.52 13.09
CA GLY A 399 1.94 -8.50 12.82
C GLY A 399 3.35 -8.86 13.29
N TYR A 400 3.54 -9.87 14.16
CA TYR A 400 4.87 -10.39 14.51
C TYR A 400 5.38 -11.41 13.49
N PHE A 401 4.49 -12.28 12.97
CA PHE A 401 4.87 -13.24 11.93
C PHE A 401 5.13 -12.56 10.60
N ARG A 402 4.34 -11.54 10.26
CA ARG A 402 4.50 -10.75 9.04
C ARG A 402 4.20 -9.28 9.35
N PRO A 403 5.23 -8.45 9.57
CA PRO A 403 5.05 -7.03 9.82
C PRO A 403 4.24 -6.37 8.69
N SER A 404 3.16 -5.69 9.07
CA SER A 404 2.34 -4.88 8.16
C SER A 404 3.01 -3.56 7.78
N GLN A 405 3.98 -3.10 8.58
CA GLN A 405 4.69 -1.85 8.41
C GLN A 405 6.19 -2.01 8.66
N PRO A 406 7.03 -1.13 8.08
CA PRO A 406 8.44 -1.02 8.42
C PRO A 406 8.67 -0.73 9.91
N GLN A 407 9.92 -0.88 10.35
CA GLN A 407 10.30 -0.51 11.72
C GLN A 407 9.99 0.96 12.01
N LYS A 408 9.71 1.26 13.27
CA LYS A 408 9.31 2.61 13.70
C LYS A 408 10.42 3.62 13.45
N ILE A 409 10.13 4.65 12.66
CA ILE A 409 11.07 5.70 12.29
C ILE A 409 11.00 6.85 13.30
N LYS A 410 12.16 7.34 13.72
CA LYS A 410 12.25 8.58 14.52
C LYS A 410 12.08 9.78 13.58
N MET A 411 10.93 10.46 13.66
CA MET A 411 10.59 11.54 12.72
C MET A 411 11.33 12.86 12.98
N LEU A 412 11.75 13.12 14.22
CA LEU A 412 12.30 14.43 14.62
C LEU A 412 13.47 14.92 13.73
N PRO A 413 14.48 14.10 13.37
CA PRO A 413 15.55 14.55 12.47
C PRO A 413 15.04 14.98 11.09
N ILE A 414 14.01 14.31 10.56
CA ILE A 414 13.40 14.66 9.25
C ILE A 414 12.62 15.96 9.38
N VAL A 415 11.83 16.10 10.46
CA VAL A 415 11.06 17.32 10.73
C VAL A 415 11.99 18.52 10.92
N ASN A 416 13.09 18.34 11.65
CA ASN A 416 14.11 19.37 11.83
C ASN A 416 14.75 19.74 10.50
N PHE A 417 15.11 18.77 9.66
CA PHE A 417 15.63 19.03 8.32
C PHE A 417 14.64 19.84 7.48
N LEU A 418 13.34 19.48 7.48
CA LEU A 418 12.32 20.19 6.70
C LEU A 418 12.04 21.61 7.21
N ASN A 419 12.16 21.83 8.53
CA ASN A 419 11.95 23.15 9.13
C ASN A 419 13.20 24.05 9.07
N GLN A 420 14.37 23.49 8.76
CA GLN A 420 15.61 24.23 8.57
C GLN A 420 15.68 24.77 7.13
N ASP A 421 16.35 25.91 6.96
CA ASP A 421 16.74 26.47 5.66
C ASP A 421 15.59 26.57 4.62
N GLN A 422 14.36 26.80 5.10
CA GLN A 422 13.16 26.90 4.28
C GLN A 422 12.92 25.68 3.38
N HIS A 423 13.38 24.50 3.80
CA HIS A 423 13.21 23.27 3.03
C HIS A 423 11.74 22.90 2.81
N ASP A 424 10.83 23.41 3.64
CA ASP A 424 9.38 23.30 3.51
C ASP A 424 8.77 24.09 2.34
N HIS A 425 9.54 24.98 1.70
CA HIS A 425 9.15 25.66 0.45
C HIS A 425 9.16 24.73 -0.78
N TRP A 426 9.68 23.51 -0.65
CA TRP A 426 9.64 22.48 -1.69
C TRP A 426 8.85 21.26 -1.25
N ARG A 427 8.39 20.46 -2.22
CA ARG A 427 7.75 19.18 -1.92
C ARG A 427 8.80 18.12 -1.60
N TYR A 428 8.40 17.18 -0.76
CA TYR A 428 9.19 15.97 -0.47
C TYR A 428 8.46 14.68 -0.85
N MET A 429 9.20 13.59 -0.93
CA MET A 429 8.69 12.23 -1.03
C MET A 429 9.41 11.32 -0.03
N THR A 430 8.72 10.30 0.45
CA THR A 430 9.28 9.26 1.33
C THR A 430 9.30 7.94 0.58
N LEU A 431 10.35 7.12 0.77
CA LEU A 431 10.48 5.80 0.17
C LEU A 431 10.80 4.77 1.26
N GLY A 432 9.95 3.74 1.40
CA GLY A 432 10.10 2.69 2.42
C GLY A 432 9.65 3.08 3.83
N PHE A 433 8.66 3.97 3.95
CA PHE A 433 8.15 4.45 5.24
C PHE A 433 6.90 3.68 5.72
N GLY A 434 6.19 3.01 4.82
CA GLY A 434 4.86 2.46 5.10
C GLY A 434 3.87 3.58 5.44
N ASP A 435 2.86 3.24 6.24
CA ASP A 435 1.86 4.23 6.68
C ASP A 435 2.44 5.34 7.57
N GLN A 436 3.67 5.18 8.05
CA GLN A 436 4.36 6.20 8.87
C GLN A 436 4.61 7.51 8.10
N MET A 437 4.54 7.51 6.77
CA MET A 437 4.53 8.76 5.99
C MET A 437 3.40 9.70 6.44
N ALA A 438 2.24 9.16 6.84
CA ALA A 438 1.13 9.97 7.32
C ALA A 438 1.43 10.63 8.67
N TRP A 439 2.20 9.95 9.51
CA TRP A 439 2.69 10.53 10.76
C TRP A 439 3.73 11.62 10.52
N LEU A 440 4.59 11.47 9.52
CA LEU A 440 5.51 12.54 9.11
C LEU A 440 4.75 13.77 8.61
N SER A 441 3.78 13.59 7.69
CA SER A 441 2.97 14.69 7.16
C SER A 441 2.15 15.41 8.23
N ALA A 442 1.76 14.72 9.31
CA ALA A 442 1.08 15.34 10.46
C ALA A 442 2.02 16.20 11.34
N GLN A 443 3.35 16.15 11.16
CA GLN A 443 4.32 16.88 11.98
C GLN A 443 5.03 18.02 11.25
N THR A 444 4.78 18.20 9.96
CA THR A 444 5.43 19.23 9.14
C THR A 444 4.42 19.98 8.27
N ASN A 445 4.77 21.21 7.90
CA ASN A 445 4.05 22.01 6.91
C ASN A 445 4.52 21.73 5.47
N ALA A 446 5.66 21.07 5.30
CA ALA A 446 6.16 20.68 3.99
C ALA A 446 5.13 19.78 3.29
N MET A 447 4.94 20.01 1.99
CA MET A 447 3.97 19.28 1.17
C MET A 447 4.59 18.06 0.51
N SER A 448 3.79 17.04 0.19
CA SER A 448 4.21 15.85 -0.54
C SER A 448 3.40 15.64 -1.81
N VAL A 449 4.05 15.05 -2.81
CA VAL A 449 3.41 14.59 -4.05
C VAL A 449 2.67 13.26 -3.85
N ASP A 450 3.08 12.48 -2.86
CA ASP A 450 2.47 11.21 -2.47
C ASP A 450 1.50 11.42 -1.28
N GLY A 451 0.73 10.39 -0.93
CA GLY A 451 -0.20 10.44 0.19
C GLY A 451 -0.72 9.07 0.58
N ASN A 452 -1.30 8.96 1.78
CA ASN A 452 -1.78 7.67 2.30
C ASN A 452 -3.32 7.50 2.18
N TYR A 453 -4.02 8.43 1.52
CA TYR A 453 -5.47 8.31 1.27
C TYR A 453 -5.76 8.19 -0.22
N HIS A 454 -5.81 6.96 -0.73
CA HIS A 454 -5.77 6.70 -2.18
C HIS A 454 -7.05 7.09 -2.94
N SER A 455 -8.16 7.35 -2.24
CA SER A 455 -9.39 7.87 -2.86
C SER A 455 -9.29 9.36 -3.22
N ALA A 456 -8.28 10.07 -2.70
CA ALA A 456 -8.03 11.48 -2.98
C ALA A 456 -6.89 11.72 -3.98
N ARG A 457 -6.40 10.67 -4.66
CA ARG A 457 -5.39 10.83 -5.72
C ARG A 457 -5.96 11.69 -6.83
N ARG A 458 -5.19 12.69 -7.27
CA ARG A 458 -5.57 13.62 -8.35
C ARG A 458 -4.56 13.67 -9.47
N LEU A 459 -3.32 13.27 -9.20
CA LEU A 459 -2.25 13.29 -10.18
C LEU A 459 -2.45 12.16 -11.20
N PRO A 460 -2.43 12.45 -12.52
CA PRO A 460 -2.60 11.44 -13.56
C PRO A 460 -1.68 10.23 -13.39
N GLU A 461 -0.43 10.46 -12.99
CA GLU A 461 0.59 9.41 -12.78
C GLU A 461 0.21 8.42 -11.68
N LEU A 462 -0.70 8.83 -10.78
CA LEU A 462 -1.27 8.01 -9.72
C LEU A 462 -2.67 7.49 -10.06
N THR A 463 -3.48 8.20 -10.85
CA THR A 463 -4.87 7.83 -11.13
C THR A 463 -5.03 6.90 -12.33
N THR A 464 -4.09 6.92 -13.29
CA THR A 464 -4.13 6.04 -14.47
C THR A 464 -3.53 4.67 -14.20
N ARG A 465 -2.81 4.48 -13.09
CA ARG A 465 -2.15 3.22 -12.73
C ARG A 465 -2.72 2.64 -11.44
N PRO A 466 -2.74 1.30 -11.26
CA PRO A 466 -3.23 0.64 -10.05
C PRO A 466 -2.22 0.70 -8.88
N ILE A 467 -1.67 1.90 -8.60
CA ILE A 467 -0.65 2.12 -7.58
C ILE A 467 -1.22 2.82 -6.33
N GLU A 468 -1.16 2.17 -5.17
CA GLU A 468 -1.63 2.81 -3.92
C GLU A 468 -0.76 4.01 -3.54
N ARG A 469 0.56 3.81 -3.48
CA ARG A 469 1.57 4.78 -3.02
C ARG A 469 2.88 4.60 -3.79
N LEU A 470 3.61 5.68 -3.99
CA LEU A 470 4.93 5.65 -4.62
C LEU A 470 5.98 5.05 -3.67
N GLU A 471 5.82 5.28 -2.37
CA GLU A 471 6.74 4.80 -1.32
C GLU A 471 6.89 3.26 -1.27
N ASN A 472 5.85 2.53 -1.70
CA ASN A 472 5.80 1.06 -1.79
C ASN A 472 5.81 0.55 -3.24
N SER A 473 6.25 1.36 -4.21
CA SER A 473 6.31 1.01 -5.62
C SER A 473 7.08 -0.29 -5.89
N LYS A 474 8.09 -0.61 -5.07
CA LYS A 474 8.82 -1.91 -5.06
C LYS A 474 7.90 -3.13 -5.02
N PHE A 475 6.75 -3.05 -4.36
CA PHE A 475 5.81 -4.18 -4.20
C PHE A 475 4.67 -4.18 -5.24
N LYS A 476 4.61 -3.15 -6.10
CA LYS A 476 3.56 -2.99 -7.12
C LYS A 476 4.07 -3.28 -8.53
N GLY A 477 5.20 -3.96 -8.64
CA GLY A 477 5.76 -4.34 -9.93
C GLY A 477 6.22 -3.15 -10.76
N VAL A 478 6.24 -3.36 -12.07
CA VAL A 478 6.69 -2.36 -13.04
C VAL A 478 5.76 -1.14 -13.09
N GLU A 479 4.44 -1.31 -12.87
CA GLU A 479 3.50 -0.18 -12.84
C GLU A 479 3.87 0.79 -11.71
N GLY A 480 4.23 0.22 -10.55
CA GLY A 480 4.74 0.94 -9.40
C GLY A 480 6.00 1.74 -9.72
N ILE A 481 7.04 1.04 -10.18
CA ILE A 481 8.35 1.63 -10.47
C ILE A 481 8.26 2.65 -11.61
N GLY A 482 7.47 2.38 -12.64
CA GLY A 482 7.27 3.30 -13.75
C GLY A 482 6.58 4.59 -13.31
N SER A 483 5.64 4.55 -12.36
CA SER A 483 5.00 5.77 -11.83
C SER A 483 6.04 6.59 -11.05
N LEU A 484 6.82 5.93 -10.19
CA LEU A 484 7.93 6.57 -9.47
C LEU A 484 8.92 7.23 -10.43
N GLN A 485 9.33 6.55 -11.51
CA GLN A 485 10.25 7.08 -12.51
C GLN A 485 9.77 8.40 -13.13
N GLN A 486 8.47 8.60 -13.34
CA GLN A 486 7.93 9.84 -13.90
C GLN A 486 8.13 11.03 -12.96
N PHE A 487 7.88 10.84 -11.66
CA PHE A 487 8.13 11.86 -10.63
C PHE A 487 9.63 12.17 -10.48
N LEU A 488 10.49 11.14 -10.55
CA LEU A 488 11.93 11.29 -10.40
C LEU A 488 12.61 11.94 -11.61
N THR A 489 12.05 11.74 -12.80
CA THR A 489 12.61 12.28 -14.04
C THR A 489 12.16 13.72 -14.27
N THR A 490 10.92 14.08 -13.91
CA THR A 490 10.38 15.45 -14.07
C THR A 490 10.00 16.13 -12.75
N PRO A 491 10.93 16.24 -11.77
CA PRO A 491 10.63 16.76 -10.44
C PRO A 491 10.16 18.23 -10.44
N GLU A 492 10.59 19.03 -11.42
CA GLU A 492 10.26 20.45 -11.52
C GLU A 492 8.77 20.67 -11.73
N LYS A 493 8.09 19.76 -12.45
CA LYS A 493 6.63 19.76 -12.64
C LYS A 493 5.88 19.76 -11.31
N TYR A 494 6.47 19.17 -10.27
CA TYR A 494 5.85 19.01 -8.96
C TYR A 494 6.51 19.82 -7.86
N HIS A 495 7.52 20.64 -8.16
CA HIS A 495 8.35 21.30 -7.14
C HIS A 495 8.95 20.30 -6.14
N LEU A 496 9.23 19.06 -6.57
CA LEU A 496 9.75 17.98 -5.73
C LEU A 496 11.27 18.12 -5.62
N LYS A 497 11.78 18.44 -4.43
CA LYS A 497 13.21 18.69 -4.23
C LYS A 497 13.90 17.66 -3.35
N TYR A 498 13.19 17.13 -2.34
CA TYR A 498 13.79 16.26 -1.33
C TYR A 498 13.15 14.87 -1.31
N ILE A 499 13.96 13.83 -1.18
CA ILE A 499 13.50 12.45 -1.03
C ILE A 499 14.17 11.82 0.19
N PHE A 500 13.35 11.27 1.08
CA PHE A 500 13.79 10.54 2.26
C PHE A 500 13.71 9.04 1.97
N SER A 501 14.87 8.41 1.78
CA SER A 501 15.01 6.99 1.46
C SER A 501 15.34 6.19 2.73
N ASN A 502 14.45 5.28 3.10
CA ASN A 502 14.66 4.29 4.17
C ASN A 502 14.96 2.89 3.61
N ASP A 503 14.55 2.61 2.37
CA ASP A 503 14.84 1.35 1.68
C ASP A 503 15.85 1.60 0.56
N LYS A 504 17.07 1.06 0.72
CA LYS A 504 18.15 1.19 -0.24
C LYS A 504 17.78 0.75 -1.66
N PHE A 505 16.75 -0.10 -1.82
CA PHE A 505 16.22 -0.50 -3.12
C PHE A 505 16.03 0.68 -4.08
N TYR A 506 15.64 1.85 -3.59
CA TYR A 506 15.36 3.02 -4.45
C TYR A 506 16.59 3.91 -4.73
N ASP A 507 17.70 3.70 -4.06
CA ASP A 507 18.86 4.59 -4.18
C ASP A 507 19.50 4.59 -5.60
N PRO A 508 19.60 3.46 -6.32
CA PRO A 508 20.14 3.47 -7.69
C PRO A 508 19.33 4.33 -8.65
N ILE A 509 18.00 4.24 -8.64
CA ILE A 509 17.16 5.04 -9.54
C ILE A 509 17.28 6.53 -9.26
N LEU A 510 17.46 6.92 -8.00
CA LEU A 510 17.71 8.31 -7.63
C LEU A 510 19.03 8.81 -8.25
N TYR A 511 20.12 8.05 -8.07
CA TYR A 511 21.41 8.37 -8.68
C TYR A 511 21.34 8.48 -10.20
N PHE A 512 20.79 7.46 -10.86
CA PHE A 512 20.72 7.42 -12.32
C PHE A 512 19.67 8.37 -12.92
N CYS A 513 18.79 8.98 -12.13
CA CYS A 513 17.94 10.11 -12.53
C CYS A 513 18.57 11.47 -12.17
N GLY A 514 19.83 11.50 -11.76
CA GLY A 514 20.59 12.71 -11.45
C GLY A 514 20.16 13.39 -10.15
N TRP A 515 19.76 12.63 -9.14
CA TRP A 515 19.61 13.11 -7.77
C TRP A 515 20.96 13.02 -7.05
N GLN A 516 21.23 13.96 -6.15
CA GLN A 516 22.45 13.96 -5.34
C GLN A 516 22.17 13.52 -3.91
N ARG A 517 23.08 12.72 -3.35
CA ARG A 517 23.04 12.38 -1.92
C ARG A 517 23.46 13.58 -1.08
N LEU A 518 22.68 13.89 -0.06
CA LEU A 518 23.09 14.73 1.06
C LEU A 518 23.68 13.86 2.18
N ARG A 519 23.97 14.45 3.34
CA ARG A 519 24.40 13.69 4.51
C ARG A 519 23.22 12.87 5.08
N GLN A 520 23.51 11.64 5.49
CA GLN A 520 22.54 10.81 6.20
C GLN A 520 22.12 11.48 7.52
N LEU A 521 20.83 11.45 7.83
CA LEU A 521 20.30 12.00 9.07
C LEU A 521 20.67 11.09 10.26
N GLU A 522 20.62 11.64 11.47
CA GLU A 522 20.96 10.92 12.72
C GLU A 522 20.12 9.65 12.97
N ASN A 523 18.95 9.56 12.34
CA ASN A 523 18.07 8.39 12.41
C ASN A 523 18.39 7.32 11.34
N GLY A 524 19.45 7.48 10.55
CA GLY A 524 19.86 6.55 9.50
C GLY A 524 19.11 6.72 8.17
N ILE A 525 18.28 7.76 8.02
CA ILE A 525 17.56 8.01 6.76
C ILE A 525 18.46 8.73 5.76
N MET A 526 18.51 8.21 4.53
CA MET A 526 19.25 8.83 3.45
C MET A 526 18.43 9.95 2.82
N VAL A 527 19.03 11.13 2.66
CA VAL A 527 18.38 12.29 2.02
C VAL A 527 18.96 12.49 0.63
N TRP A 528 18.08 12.55 -0.36
CA TRP A 528 18.41 12.87 -1.73
C TRP A 528 17.82 14.22 -2.11
N GLU A 529 18.58 15.00 -2.87
CA GLU A 529 18.18 16.33 -3.35
C GLU A 529 18.25 16.39 -4.88
N LYS A 530 17.28 17.09 -5.48
CA LYS A 530 17.39 17.53 -6.87
C LYS A 530 17.70 19.03 -6.93
N LEU A 531 18.76 19.39 -7.62
CA LEU A 531 19.15 20.78 -7.82
C LEU A 531 18.29 21.46 -8.91
N ASN A 532 18.26 22.79 -8.91
CA ASN A 532 17.53 23.63 -9.88
C ASN A 532 16.00 23.41 -9.94
N VAL A 533 15.40 22.85 -8.89
CA VAL A 533 13.93 22.77 -8.76
C VAL A 533 13.39 24.08 -8.18
N PRO A 534 12.46 24.76 -8.86
CA PRO A 534 11.88 26.00 -8.35
C PRO A 534 11.04 25.73 -7.08
N PRO A 535 11.06 26.65 -6.08
CA PRO A 535 10.20 26.53 -4.91
C PRO A 535 8.73 26.58 -5.31
N ILE A 536 7.88 26.13 -4.40
CA ILE A 536 6.44 26.15 -4.58
C ILE A 536 5.95 27.60 -4.70
N PRO A 537 5.02 27.91 -5.62
CA PRO A 537 4.44 29.25 -5.75
C PRO A 537 3.79 29.70 -4.43
N SER A 538 3.89 30.99 -4.12
CA SER A 538 3.30 31.57 -2.90
C SER A 538 1.77 31.46 -2.85
N ILE A 539 1.12 31.38 -4.01
CA ILE A 539 -0.33 31.19 -4.15
C ILE A 539 -0.58 29.84 -4.79
N LEU A 540 -1.12 28.91 -4.00
CA LEU A 540 -1.49 27.58 -4.45
C LEU A 540 -2.96 27.52 -4.87
N PRO A 541 -3.28 26.81 -5.96
CA PRO A 541 -4.67 26.57 -6.34
C PRO A 541 -5.38 25.78 -5.24
N LYS A 542 -6.62 26.15 -4.94
CA LYS A 542 -7.52 25.41 -4.06
C LYS A 542 -8.89 25.31 -4.68
N ASP A 543 -9.55 24.16 -4.50
CA ASP A 543 -10.97 24.06 -4.81
C ASP A 543 -11.75 24.49 -3.57
N ASP A 544 -12.12 25.77 -3.54
CA ASP A 544 -12.91 26.32 -2.44
C ASP A 544 -14.39 25.91 -2.56
N VAL A 545 -15.08 25.90 -1.43
CA VAL A 545 -16.51 25.56 -1.35
C VAL A 545 -17.27 26.67 -0.64
N ALA A 546 -18.59 26.72 -0.89
CA ALA A 546 -19.45 27.71 -0.28
C ALA A 546 -19.40 27.66 1.26
N LEU A 547 -19.48 28.83 1.90
CA LEU A 547 -19.37 28.99 3.37
C LEU A 547 -20.34 28.08 4.14
N TRP A 548 -21.57 27.91 3.66
CA TRP A 548 -22.55 27.04 4.30
C TRP A 548 -22.11 25.57 4.36
N GLN A 549 -21.35 25.09 3.36
CA GLN A 549 -20.79 23.73 3.37
C GLN A 549 -19.72 23.59 4.44
N LYS A 550 -18.85 24.60 4.58
CA LYS A 550 -17.81 24.66 5.63
C LYS A 550 -18.43 24.63 7.03
N ILE A 551 -19.43 25.47 7.28
CA ILE A 551 -20.14 25.56 8.57
C ILE A 551 -20.83 24.22 8.88
N LEU A 552 -21.57 23.67 7.91
CA LEU A 552 -22.26 22.40 8.08
C LEU A 552 -21.29 21.28 8.42
N TRP A 553 -20.18 21.17 7.67
CA TRP A 553 -19.17 20.13 7.88
C TRP A 553 -18.43 20.24 9.22
N GLY A 554 -18.14 21.47 9.67
CA GLY A 554 -17.44 21.73 10.92
C GLY A 554 -18.30 21.54 12.18
N ILE A 555 -19.61 21.76 12.11
CA ILE A 555 -20.50 21.76 13.30
C ILE A 555 -21.35 20.50 13.40
N MET A 556 -21.88 20.00 12.28
CA MET A 556 -22.86 18.90 12.27
C MET A 556 -22.40 17.65 13.03
N PRO A 557 -21.15 17.17 12.92
CA PRO A 557 -20.72 15.95 13.60
C PRO A 557 -20.86 16.02 15.12
N PHE A 558 -20.31 17.06 15.77
CA PHE A 558 -20.45 17.24 17.22
C PHE A 558 -21.89 17.52 17.63
N LEU A 559 -22.65 18.24 16.80
CA LEU A 559 -24.07 18.46 17.05
C LEU A 559 -24.84 17.14 17.09
N THR A 560 -24.55 16.18 16.19
CA THR A 560 -25.19 14.86 16.22
C THR A 560 -24.87 14.10 17.52
N VAL A 561 -23.63 14.15 17.99
CA VAL A 561 -23.24 13.52 19.27
C VAL A 561 -23.92 14.20 20.45
N LEU A 562 -23.97 15.53 20.48
CA LEU A 562 -24.62 16.30 21.54
C LEU A 562 -26.11 15.98 21.62
N ILE A 563 -26.81 15.98 20.49
CA ILE A 563 -28.24 15.65 20.42
C ILE A 563 -28.46 14.20 20.87
N ALA A 564 -27.67 13.25 20.35
CA ALA A 564 -27.77 11.85 20.75
C ALA A 564 -27.52 11.69 22.25
N PHE A 565 -26.52 12.38 22.82
CA PHE A 565 -26.21 12.36 24.23
C PHE A 565 -27.35 12.93 25.08
N ILE A 566 -27.90 14.11 24.75
CA ILE A 566 -29.00 14.75 25.48
C ILE A 566 -30.24 13.84 25.50
N LEU A 567 -30.65 13.31 24.34
CA LEU A 567 -31.83 12.45 24.24
C LEU A 567 -31.67 11.12 24.99
N ASN A 568 -30.45 10.57 25.04
CA ASN A 568 -30.16 9.31 25.73
C ASN A 568 -29.85 9.48 27.22
N ILE A 569 -29.29 10.62 27.67
CA ILE A 569 -28.94 10.83 29.08
C ILE A 569 -30.14 11.25 29.93
N GLN A 570 -31.09 12.01 29.39
CA GLN A 570 -32.36 12.31 30.04
C GLN A 570 -33.08 11.02 30.50
N MET A 571 -32.90 9.94 29.74
CA MET A 571 -33.38 8.58 30.07
C MET A 571 -32.76 8.03 31.36
N LEU A 572 -31.45 8.23 31.56
CA LEU A 572 -30.73 7.77 32.75
C LEU A 572 -31.19 8.53 33.99
N TRP A 573 -31.35 9.85 33.91
CA TRP A 573 -31.86 10.68 35.00
C TRP A 573 -33.31 10.34 35.36
N ILE A 574 -34.21 10.19 34.39
CA ILE A 574 -35.60 9.75 34.64
C ILE A 574 -35.65 8.35 35.31
N ARG A 575 -34.72 7.45 34.92
CA ARG A 575 -34.61 6.11 35.52
C ARG A 575 -33.98 6.13 36.91
N ALA A 576 -33.00 7.00 37.16
CA ALA A 576 -32.33 7.16 38.44
C ALA A 576 -33.25 7.82 39.48
N LEU A 577 -34.01 8.83 39.06
CA LEU A 577 -34.97 9.58 39.88
C LEU A 577 -36.31 8.83 40.09
N LYS A 578 -36.48 7.64 39.49
CA LYS A 578 -37.69 6.79 39.58
C LYS A 578 -39.01 7.52 39.30
N THR A 579 -38.99 8.58 38.49
CA THR A 579 -40.15 9.49 38.30
C THR A 579 -41.29 8.89 37.47
N LYS A 580 -41.10 7.73 36.83
CA LYS A 580 -42.13 7.01 36.06
C LYS A 580 -42.00 5.49 36.20
N GLU A 581 -43.13 4.78 36.10
CA GLU A 581 -43.17 3.32 36.10
C GLU A 581 -42.30 2.72 34.99
N LYS A 582 -41.60 1.64 35.34
CA LYS A 582 -40.64 0.98 34.47
C LYS A 582 -41.33 0.05 33.48
N LEU A 583 -41.76 0.60 32.35
CA LEU A 583 -42.27 -0.19 31.23
C LEU A 583 -41.18 -1.16 30.74
N ILE A 584 -41.51 -2.45 30.74
CA ILE A 584 -40.64 -3.50 30.19
C ILE A 584 -40.57 -3.30 28.67
N PRO A 585 -39.37 -3.19 28.05
CA PRO A 585 -39.23 -3.08 26.61
C PRO A 585 -39.99 -4.17 25.86
N ALA A 586 -40.69 -3.80 24.79
CA ALA A 586 -41.61 -4.68 24.07
C ALA A 586 -40.93 -5.95 23.53
N TYR A 587 -39.67 -5.89 23.10
CA TYR A 587 -38.96 -7.09 22.61
C TYR A 587 -38.72 -8.15 23.71
N LEU A 588 -38.78 -7.79 25.01
CA LEU A 588 -38.62 -8.75 26.11
C LEU A 588 -39.86 -9.62 26.35
N SER A 589 -41.01 -9.32 25.75
CA SER A 589 -42.19 -10.20 25.81
C SER A 589 -42.02 -11.45 24.94
N PHE A 590 -41.19 -11.37 23.89
CA PHE A 590 -40.91 -12.46 22.95
C PHE A 590 -39.70 -13.29 23.40
N LYS A 591 -39.78 -13.88 24.60
CA LYS A 591 -38.69 -14.71 25.12
C LYS A 591 -38.47 -15.96 24.27
N ASN A 592 -37.21 -16.25 23.98
CA ASN A 592 -36.83 -17.53 23.41
C ASN A 592 -37.03 -18.64 24.44
N ASN A 593 -37.58 -19.76 24.00
CA ASN A 593 -37.77 -20.93 24.85
C ASN A 593 -36.48 -21.78 24.84
N TYR A 594 -35.83 -21.91 26.00
CA TYR A 594 -34.59 -22.68 26.19
C TYR A 594 -34.84 -24.01 26.92
N THR A 595 -36.01 -24.62 26.74
CA THR A 595 -36.37 -25.88 27.40
C THR A 595 -35.84 -27.12 26.69
N SER A 596 -35.67 -27.08 25.36
CA SER A 596 -35.15 -28.21 24.61
C SER A 596 -34.36 -27.79 23.37
N PHE A 597 -33.23 -28.48 23.16
CA PHE A 597 -32.37 -28.28 22.00
C PHE A 597 -32.71 -29.31 20.90
N SER A 598 -32.63 -28.95 19.61
CA SER A 598 -32.97 -29.89 18.53
C SER A 598 -31.91 -30.99 18.36
N LYS A 599 -32.33 -32.26 18.28
CA LYS A 599 -31.46 -33.44 18.02
C LYS A 599 -30.79 -33.31 16.65
N GLY A 600 -31.57 -32.89 15.65
CA GLY A 600 -31.09 -32.71 14.27
C GLY A 600 -30.03 -31.62 14.17
N VAL A 601 -30.24 -30.47 14.82
CA VAL A 601 -29.27 -29.36 14.81
C VAL A 601 -27.97 -29.76 15.50
N LEU A 602 -28.05 -30.50 16.61
CA LEU A 602 -26.86 -31.03 17.27
C LEU A 602 -26.10 -32.00 16.35
N LYS A 603 -26.81 -32.91 15.66
CA LYS A 603 -26.19 -33.84 14.71
C LYS A 603 -25.55 -33.12 13.53
N VAL A 604 -26.24 -32.15 12.93
CA VAL A 604 -25.73 -31.36 11.81
C VAL A 604 -24.51 -30.52 12.22
N THR A 605 -24.54 -29.88 13.38
CA THR A 605 -23.38 -29.11 13.88
C THR A 605 -22.17 -30.00 14.13
N HIS A 606 -22.34 -31.24 14.62
CA HIS A 606 -21.24 -32.20 14.75
C HIS A 606 -20.70 -32.64 13.38
N ILE A 607 -21.57 -33.02 12.44
CA ILE A 607 -21.16 -33.41 11.07
C ILE A 607 -20.41 -32.26 10.40
N TRP A 608 -20.94 -31.04 10.50
CA TRP A 608 -20.30 -29.84 9.98
C TRP A 608 -18.93 -29.59 10.62
N SER A 609 -18.83 -29.74 11.95
CA SER A 609 -17.55 -29.60 12.66
C SER A 609 -16.53 -30.63 12.19
N ILE A 610 -16.96 -31.87 11.90
CA ILE A 610 -16.09 -32.92 11.35
C ILE A 610 -15.64 -32.57 9.93
N ILE A 611 -16.56 -32.14 9.06
CA ILE A 611 -16.21 -31.68 7.69
C ILE A 611 -15.22 -30.53 7.76
N LEU A 612 -15.48 -29.54 8.62
CA LEU A 612 -14.62 -28.39 8.78
C LEU A 612 -13.25 -28.80 9.35
N ALA A 613 -13.20 -29.72 10.31
CA ALA A 613 -11.97 -30.28 10.82
C ALA A 613 -11.19 -31.04 9.73
N ILE A 614 -11.85 -31.79 8.84
CA ILE A 614 -11.21 -32.44 7.69
C ILE A 614 -10.65 -31.38 6.73
N CYS A 615 -11.43 -30.34 6.39
CA CYS A 615 -10.98 -29.26 5.52
C CYS A 615 -9.80 -28.49 6.11
N VAL A 616 -9.84 -28.17 7.40
CA VAL A 616 -8.75 -27.50 8.11
C VAL A 616 -7.53 -28.42 8.21
N SER A 617 -7.72 -29.71 8.53
CA SER A 617 -6.61 -30.68 8.57
C SER A 617 -5.98 -30.89 7.21
N TYR A 618 -6.79 -30.92 6.15
CA TYR A 618 -6.32 -30.97 4.77
C TYR A 618 -5.58 -29.68 4.38
N GLY A 619 -6.09 -28.51 4.79
CA GLY A 619 -5.42 -27.22 4.62
C GLY A 619 -4.07 -27.16 5.34
N ILE A 620 -4.02 -27.64 6.59
CA ILE A 620 -2.79 -27.76 7.38
C ILE A 620 -1.84 -28.76 6.70
N TYR A 621 -2.34 -29.87 6.18
CA TYR A 621 -1.54 -30.86 5.44
C TYR A 621 -0.98 -30.29 4.14
N LEU A 622 -1.77 -29.55 3.36
CA LEU A 622 -1.30 -28.84 2.17
C LEU A 622 -0.28 -27.77 2.52
N PHE A 623 -0.53 -27.00 3.57
CA PHE A 623 0.42 -26.02 4.09
C PHE A 623 1.73 -26.69 4.51
N TYR A 624 1.65 -27.81 5.22
CA TYR A 624 2.81 -28.61 5.61
C TYR A 624 3.58 -29.14 4.39
N ILE A 625 2.90 -29.72 3.39
CA ILE A 625 3.55 -30.20 2.17
C ILE A 625 4.23 -29.07 1.40
N LYS A 626 3.56 -27.93 1.27
CA LYS A 626 4.10 -26.78 0.52
C LYS A 626 5.26 -26.11 1.26
N ASN A 627 5.24 -26.13 2.58
CA ASN A 627 6.25 -25.46 3.41
C ASN A 627 7.37 -26.38 3.91
N ASP A 628 7.24 -27.71 3.75
CA ASP A 628 8.32 -28.66 3.97
C ASP A 628 9.40 -28.46 2.90
N SER A 629 10.43 -27.72 3.30
CA SER A 629 11.44 -27.20 2.40
C SER A 629 12.27 -28.30 1.74
N HIS A 630 12.36 -29.50 2.32
CA HIS A 630 13.22 -30.58 1.82
C HIS A 630 12.48 -31.69 1.05
N ARG A 631 11.15 -31.60 0.92
CA ARG A 631 10.32 -32.70 0.42
C ARG A 631 10.58 -33.06 -1.04
N SER A 632 10.73 -32.05 -1.90
CA SER A 632 10.92 -32.23 -3.34
C SER A 632 11.94 -31.23 -3.88
N PRO A 633 12.56 -31.50 -5.05
CA PRO A 633 13.51 -30.56 -5.65
C PRO A 633 12.92 -29.16 -5.84
N GLU A 634 11.64 -29.07 -6.21
CA GLU A 634 10.94 -27.81 -6.39
C GLU A 634 10.77 -27.06 -5.07
N ASN A 635 10.39 -27.77 -3.99
CA ASN A 635 10.24 -27.18 -2.67
C ASN A 635 11.56 -26.57 -2.14
N VAL A 636 12.68 -27.26 -2.33
CA VAL A 636 14.00 -26.78 -1.89
C VAL A 636 14.36 -25.50 -2.63
N ILE A 637 14.19 -25.48 -3.96
CA ILE A 637 14.47 -24.29 -4.77
C ILE A 637 13.55 -23.14 -4.37
N MET A 638 12.24 -23.37 -4.22
CA MET A 638 11.31 -22.33 -3.79
C MET A 638 11.67 -21.77 -2.42
N ALA A 639 11.95 -22.63 -1.43
CA ALA A 639 12.34 -22.21 -0.09
C ALA A 639 13.69 -21.48 -0.06
N TYR A 640 14.63 -21.86 -0.95
CA TYR A 640 15.94 -21.25 -1.07
C TYR A 640 15.85 -19.82 -1.63
N TYR A 641 15.17 -19.64 -2.76
CA TYR A 641 15.01 -18.30 -3.36
C TYR A 641 14.09 -17.39 -2.51
N ASP A 642 13.09 -17.94 -1.81
CA ASP A 642 12.30 -17.19 -0.82
C ASP A 642 13.19 -16.71 0.34
N ALA A 643 14.02 -17.59 0.89
CA ALA A 643 14.98 -17.22 1.94
C ALA A 643 16.00 -16.17 1.46
N LEU A 644 16.43 -16.23 0.20
CA LEU A 644 17.30 -15.21 -0.39
C LEU A 644 16.60 -13.86 -0.57
N ASP A 645 15.37 -13.81 -1.10
CA ASP A 645 14.60 -12.56 -1.28
C ASP A 645 14.38 -11.83 0.06
N PHE A 646 14.09 -12.60 1.12
CA PHE A 646 13.92 -12.07 2.48
C PHE A 646 15.23 -11.93 3.28
N LYS A 647 16.39 -12.23 2.68
CA LYS A 647 17.72 -12.16 3.32
C LYS A 647 17.84 -13.02 4.59
N ALA A 648 17.11 -14.13 4.65
CA ALA A 648 17.18 -15.12 5.72
C ALA A 648 18.30 -16.14 5.44
N PHE A 649 19.55 -15.70 5.48
CA PHE A 649 20.70 -16.48 4.99
C PHE A 649 20.93 -17.81 5.73
N GLU A 650 20.65 -17.87 7.04
CA GLU A 650 20.73 -19.14 7.79
C GLU A 650 19.73 -20.19 7.27
N LYS A 651 18.51 -19.75 6.93
CA LYS A 651 17.49 -20.63 6.34
C LYS A 651 17.93 -21.07 4.95
N ALA A 652 18.47 -20.16 4.13
CA ALA A 652 18.98 -20.50 2.81
C ALA A 652 20.15 -21.50 2.88
N HIS A 653 21.09 -21.31 3.82
CA HIS A 653 22.21 -22.22 4.05
C HIS A 653 21.75 -23.62 4.47
N SER A 654 20.72 -23.72 5.32
CA SER A 654 20.17 -25.01 5.75
C SER A 654 19.64 -25.90 4.61
N LEU A 655 19.41 -25.32 3.44
CA LEU A 655 18.95 -26.00 2.22
C LEU A 655 20.10 -26.49 1.33
N ILE A 656 21.34 -26.14 1.66
CA ILE A 656 22.56 -26.57 0.96
C ILE A 656 22.97 -27.95 1.44
N ASN A 657 23.58 -28.75 0.56
CA ASN A 657 24.06 -30.10 0.88
C ASN A 657 25.05 -30.08 2.08
N PRO A 658 24.74 -30.74 3.20
CA PRO A 658 25.61 -30.74 4.37
C PRO A 658 26.96 -31.44 4.14
N GLU A 659 27.05 -32.39 3.20
CA GLU A 659 28.31 -33.06 2.82
C GLU A 659 29.26 -32.15 2.02
N SER A 660 28.80 -30.98 1.56
CA SER A 660 29.67 -30.00 0.92
C SER A 660 30.65 -29.33 1.90
N HIS A 661 30.46 -29.54 3.21
CA HIS A 661 31.27 -28.96 4.28
C HIS A 661 31.37 -27.43 4.25
N LEU A 662 30.45 -26.72 3.58
CA LEU A 662 30.41 -25.26 3.49
C LEU A 662 29.96 -24.64 4.83
N PRO A 663 30.83 -23.98 5.60
CA PRO A 663 30.44 -23.33 6.85
C PRO A 663 29.48 -22.16 6.60
N ILE A 664 28.55 -21.90 7.53
CA ILE A 664 27.61 -20.76 7.41
C ILE A 664 28.33 -19.42 7.23
N ALA A 665 29.44 -19.22 7.94
CA ALA A 665 30.24 -18.00 7.83
C ALA A 665 30.80 -17.80 6.42
N GLN A 666 31.23 -18.89 5.77
CA GLN A 666 31.74 -18.88 4.41
C GLN A 666 30.61 -18.64 3.40
N TYR A 667 29.44 -19.26 3.58
CA TYR A 667 28.25 -19.01 2.77
C TYR A 667 27.78 -17.55 2.84
N MET A 668 27.72 -16.99 4.05
CA MET A 668 27.36 -15.58 4.25
C MET A 668 28.41 -14.66 3.61
N LEU A 669 29.69 -15.01 3.70
CA LEU A 669 30.77 -14.28 3.05
C LEU A 669 30.59 -14.30 1.53
N GLU A 670 30.36 -15.46 0.92
CA GLU A 670 30.12 -15.62 -0.52
C GLU A 670 28.96 -14.75 -1.00
N ILE A 671 27.82 -14.77 -0.29
CA ILE A 671 26.68 -13.91 -0.62
C ILE A 671 27.03 -12.43 -0.46
N SER A 672 27.69 -12.06 0.63
CA SER A 672 28.04 -10.66 0.91
C SER A 672 29.04 -10.09 -0.10
N VAL A 673 29.86 -10.94 -0.70
CA VAL A 673 30.88 -10.59 -1.69
C VAL A 673 30.29 -10.42 -3.09
N THR A 674 29.19 -11.11 -3.40
CA THR A 674 28.41 -10.87 -4.62
C THR A 674 27.48 -9.66 -4.45
N ASP A 675 28.02 -8.44 -4.48
CA ASP A 675 27.20 -7.23 -4.60
C ASP A 675 26.72 -7.04 -6.05
N GLY A 676 25.74 -6.15 -6.28
CA GLY A 676 25.16 -5.94 -7.61
C GLY A 676 23.71 -5.49 -7.59
N ILE A 677 23.19 -5.08 -8.75
CA ILE A 677 21.77 -4.69 -8.87
C ILE A 677 20.84 -5.84 -8.49
N LEU A 678 21.21 -7.08 -8.84
CA LEU A 678 20.41 -8.27 -8.56
C LEU A 678 20.47 -8.68 -7.08
N SER A 679 21.67 -8.68 -6.48
CA SER A 679 21.89 -9.15 -5.11
C SER A 679 21.42 -8.15 -4.06
N SER A 680 21.60 -6.85 -4.32
CA SER A 680 21.38 -5.80 -3.31
C SER A 680 20.11 -4.96 -3.53
N TYR A 681 19.65 -4.82 -4.77
CA TYR A 681 18.61 -3.86 -5.17
C TYR A 681 17.47 -4.49 -5.98
N ALA A 682 17.32 -5.80 -5.93
CA ALA A 682 16.21 -6.48 -6.60
C ALA A 682 15.20 -7.06 -5.62
N LYS A 683 14.00 -7.31 -6.14
CA LYS A 683 12.96 -8.09 -5.48
C LYS A 683 12.50 -9.18 -6.43
N LEU A 684 12.36 -10.41 -5.93
CA LEU A 684 11.83 -11.51 -6.70
C LEU A 684 10.34 -11.30 -6.96
N ASP A 685 9.95 -11.28 -8.23
CA ASP A 685 8.55 -11.11 -8.67
C ASP A 685 7.90 -12.46 -8.95
N ALA A 686 8.60 -13.31 -9.72
CA ALA A 686 8.13 -14.63 -10.08
C ALA A 686 9.28 -15.65 -10.10
N LEU A 687 8.93 -16.88 -9.71
CA LEU A 687 9.83 -18.03 -9.72
C LEU A 687 9.11 -19.19 -10.41
N LYS A 688 9.72 -19.73 -11.46
CA LYS A 688 9.25 -20.93 -12.14
C LYS A 688 10.37 -21.97 -12.15
N THR A 689 10.05 -23.16 -11.64
CA THR A 689 10.96 -24.30 -11.62
C THR A 689 10.51 -25.33 -12.65
N ILE A 690 11.46 -25.88 -13.40
CA ILE A 690 11.24 -26.96 -14.37
C ILE A 690 12.29 -28.03 -14.09
N VAL A 691 11.86 -29.20 -13.63
CA VAL A 691 12.76 -30.34 -13.44
C VAL A 691 13.13 -30.90 -14.82
N THR A 692 14.41 -30.81 -15.18
CA THR A 692 14.91 -31.27 -16.47
C THR A 692 15.29 -32.75 -16.43
N SER A 693 15.83 -33.21 -15.30
CA SER A 693 16.11 -34.62 -15.06
C SER A 693 15.92 -34.94 -13.57
N LYS A 694 15.43 -36.16 -13.29
CA LYS A 694 15.22 -36.64 -11.92
C LYS A 694 15.48 -38.14 -11.84
N THR A 695 16.32 -38.51 -10.90
CA THR A 695 16.58 -39.88 -10.45
C THR A 695 16.19 -40.00 -8.97
N ASP A 696 16.41 -41.16 -8.35
CA ASP A 696 16.11 -41.36 -6.94
C ASP A 696 16.98 -40.52 -6.00
N SER A 697 18.20 -40.16 -6.43
CA SER A 697 19.20 -39.44 -5.61
C SER A 697 19.67 -38.10 -6.18
N LEU A 698 19.43 -37.82 -7.46
CA LEU A 698 19.88 -36.60 -8.15
C LEU A 698 18.75 -35.96 -8.94
N ALA A 699 18.68 -34.64 -8.95
CA ALA A 699 17.78 -33.88 -9.81
C ALA A 699 18.48 -32.65 -10.38
N SER A 700 18.21 -32.35 -11.64
CA SER A 700 18.60 -31.07 -12.26
C SER A 700 17.35 -30.24 -12.48
N VAL A 701 17.38 -28.99 -12.04
CA VAL A 701 16.25 -28.08 -12.10
C VAL A 701 16.66 -26.82 -12.83
N LYS A 702 15.93 -26.49 -13.90
CA LYS A 702 15.99 -25.18 -14.55
C LYS A 702 15.13 -24.22 -13.73
N VAL A 703 15.75 -23.17 -13.21
CA VAL A 703 15.12 -22.14 -12.41
C VAL A 703 15.03 -20.88 -13.25
N ILE A 704 13.81 -20.40 -13.49
CA ILE A 704 13.56 -19.15 -14.20
C ILE A 704 13.05 -18.17 -13.16
N THR A 705 13.82 -17.11 -12.93
CA THR A 705 13.48 -16.05 -11.98
C THR A 705 13.28 -14.74 -12.70
N ASP A 706 12.21 -14.04 -12.33
CA ASP A 706 11.95 -12.67 -12.74
C ASP A 706 12.16 -11.74 -11.54
N TRP A 707 13.06 -10.79 -11.71
CA TRP A 707 13.44 -9.83 -10.68
C TRP A 707 13.03 -8.43 -11.10
N ILE A 708 12.43 -7.69 -10.17
CA ILE A 708 12.19 -6.26 -10.32
C ILE A 708 13.33 -5.53 -9.65
N THR A 709 14.03 -4.67 -10.39
CA THR A 709 15.01 -3.72 -9.86
C THR A 709 14.44 -2.30 -9.93
N PRO A 710 15.03 -1.30 -9.26
CA PRO A 710 14.64 0.10 -9.43
C PRO A 710 14.84 0.63 -10.87
N LEU A 711 15.68 -0.02 -11.69
CA LEU A 711 16.06 0.46 -13.02
C LEU A 711 15.31 -0.31 -14.12
N GLU A 712 15.38 -1.64 -14.08
CA GLU A 712 14.83 -2.55 -15.10
C GLU A 712 14.32 -3.88 -14.51
N ARG A 713 13.56 -4.65 -15.30
CA ARG A 713 13.21 -6.03 -14.96
C ARG A 713 14.32 -6.95 -15.48
N ILE A 714 14.80 -7.84 -14.63
CA ILE A 714 15.85 -8.81 -14.99
C ILE A 714 15.26 -10.21 -15.00
N ASN A 715 15.30 -10.85 -16.16
CA ASN A 715 15.10 -12.30 -16.26
C ASN A 715 16.45 -13.02 -16.10
N LYS A 716 16.46 -14.04 -15.24
CA LYS A 716 17.63 -14.90 -15.01
C LYS A 716 17.21 -16.36 -15.09
N VAL A 717 18.00 -17.14 -15.82
CA VAL A 717 17.82 -18.58 -15.98
C VAL A 717 19.05 -19.26 -15.39
N ASP A 718 18.83 -19.98 -14.29
CA ASP A 718 19.87 -20.75 -13.61
C ASP A 718 19.58 -22.25 -13.70
N TYR A 719 20.64 -23.05 -13.68
CA TYR A 719 20.54 -24.50 -13.60
C TYR A 719 21.10 -24.93 -12.25
N LYS A 720 20.27 -25.57 -11.43
CA LYS A 720 20.67 -26.03 -10.10
C LYS A 720 20.66 -27.55 -10.06
N SER A 721 21.72 -28.11 -9.45
CA SER A 721 21.84 -29.54 -9.17
C SER A 721 21.41 -29.80 -7.72
N LEU A 722 20.58 -30.81 -7.52
CA LEU A 722 20.08 -31.20 -6.21
C LEU A 722 20.39 -32.66 -5.93
N VAL A 723 20.70 -32.94 -4.66
CA VAL A 723 21.05 -34.27 -4.17
C VAL A 723 20.07 -34.67 -3.07
N LYS A 724 19.66 -35.93 -3.05
CA LYS A 724 18.83 -36.51 -1.99
C LYS A 724 19.72 -37.22 -0.97
N ARG A 725 19.60 -36.84 0.30
CA ARG A 725 20.30 -37.42 1.45
C ARG A 725 19.30 -37.68 2.58
N ASP A 726 19.30 -38.88 3.15
CA ASP A 726 18.40 -39.28 4.24
C ASP A 726 16.92 -38.96 3.98
N GLY A 727 16.47 -39.13 2.73
CA GLY A 727 15.10 -38.83 2.32
C GLY A 727 14.80 -37.35 2.05
N LYS A 728 15.74 -36.43 2.29
CA LYS A 728 15.63 -34.98 2.10
C LYS A 728 16.41 -34.51 0.88
N TRP A 729 15.87 -33.55 0.15
CA TRP A 729 16.56 -32.90 -0.96
C TRP A 729 17.35 -31.68 -0.48
N PHE A 730 18.52 -31.46 -1.09
CA PHE A 730 19.41 -30.33 -0.83
C PHE A 730 19.98 -29.79 -2.14
N ILE A 731 20.32 -28.49 -2.16
CA ILE A 731 21.00 -27.84 -3.27
C ILE A 731 22.50 -28.15 -3.17
N GLN A 732 23.10 -28.60 -4.27
CA GLN A 732 24.54 -28.64 -4.38
C GLN A 732 25.05 -27.20 -4.60
N PRO A 733 25.99 -26.69 -3.78
CA PRO A 733 26.56 -25.37 -4.00
C PRO A 733 27.29 -25.33 -5.34
N ASP A 734 27.26 -24.16 -5.99
CA ASP A 734 28.01 -23.92 -7.21
C ASP A 734 29.49 -23.67 -6.87
N ASP A 735 30.39 -23.95 -7.82
CA ASP A 735 31.80 -23.63 -7.68
C ASP A 735 32.00 -22.10 -7.71
N ILE A 736 32.83 -21.58 -6.80
CA ILE A 736 33.04 -20.14 -6.62
C ILE A 736 34.20 -19.69 -7.50
N ASN A 737 34.11 -18.46 -8.02
CA ASN A 737 35.24 -17.81 -8.65
C ASN A 737 36.33 -17.49 -7.61
N LEU A 738 37.46 -18.17 -7.69
CA LEU A 738 38.63 -18.00 -6.81
C LEU A 738 39.54 -16.84 -7.21
N ASP A 739 39.05 -15.90 -8.02
CA ASP A 739 39.81 -14.70 -8.37
C ASP A 739 40.22 -13.95 -7.09
N LEU A 740 41.54 -13.81 -6.87
CA LEU A 740 42.18 -13.17 -5.72
C LEU A 740 42.87 -11.89 -6.18
N PRO A 741 42.84 -10.79 -5.39
CA PRO A 741 43.34 -9.51 -5.90
C PRO A 741 44.85 -9.65 -5.95
N PRO A 742 45.50 -9.10 -6.99
CA PRO A 742 46.95 -9.20 -7.11
C PRO A 742 47.64 -8.60 -5.88
N ASP A 743 47.08 -7.50 -5.33
CA ASP A 743 47.62 -6.83 -4.15
C ASP A 743 46.69 -6.95 -2.94
N GLN A 744 47.27 -7.23 -1.77
CA GLN A 744 46.53 -7.21 -0.50
C GLN A 744 46.29 -5.78 0.02
N LEU A 745 47.25 -4.89 -0.22
CA LEU A 745 47.16 -3.47 0.10
C LEU A 745 47.46 -2.68 -1.17
N TYR A 746 46.51 -1.86 -1.58
CA TYR A 746 46.61 -1.04 -2.78
C TYR A 746 46.31 0.41 -2.41
N SER A 747 47.08 1.33 -3.00
CA SER A 747 46.92 2.77 -2.82
C SER A 747 46.72 3.43 -4.17
N ASP A 748 45.74 4.32 -4.25
CA ASP A 748 45.47 5.10 -5.45
C ASP A 748 45.45 6.59 -5.13
N ASN A 749 46.03 7.39 -6.00
CA ASN A 749 46.06 8.84 -5.87
C ASN A 749 44.82 9.42 -6.55
N SER A 750 43.87 9.91 -5.77
CA SER A 750 42.61 10.47 -6.27
C SER A 750 42.44 11.95 -5.96
N THR A 751 41.94 12.71 -6.94
CA THR A 751 41.51 14.09 -6.73
C THR A 751 40.12 14.09 -6.09
N ARG A 752 40.00 14.62 -4.87
CA ARG A 752 38.72 14.76 -4.16
C ARG A 752 38.29 16.23 -4.11
N TYR A 753 36.99 16.45 -4.13
CA TYR A 753 36.38 17.78 -4.08
C TYR A 753 35.57 17.91 -2.79
N PHE A 754 35.82 18.98 -2.03
CA PHE A 754 35.09 19.27 -0.81
C PHE A 754 34.55 20.69 -0.88
N ASN A 755 33.23 20.84 -0.72
CA ASN A 755 32.62 22.15 -0.59
C ASN A 755 32.65 22.58 0.88
N GLN A 756 33.50 23.55 1.21
CA GLN A 756 33.60 24.08 2.58
C GLN A 756 32.33 24.84 3.02
N GLY A 757 31.53 25.34 2.07
CA GLY A 757 30.47 26.30 2.34
C GLY A 757 31.04 27.65 2.77
N ARG A 758 30.49 28.76 2.25
CA ARG A 758 30.85 30.11 2.71
C ARG A 758 29.80 30.74 3.61
N ARG A 759 28.74 29.97 3.91
CA ARG A 759 27.61 30.41 4.69
C ARG A 759 28.03 30.76 6.12
N ARG A 760 27.78 32.01 6.51
CA ARG A 760 27.89 32.45 7.89
C ARG A 760 26.77 31.81 8.71
N VAL A 761 27.05 31.48 9.98
CA VAL A 761 26.02 30.95 10.89
C VAL A 761 25.05 32.08 11.24
N THR A 762 24.03 32.28 10.41
CA THR A 762 23.00 33.30 10.55
C THR A 762 21.64 32.71 10.20
N THR A 763 20.55 33.39 10.59
CA THR A 763 19.17 33.04 10.21
C THR A 763 18.77 33.64 8.86
N GLU A 764 19.68 34.34 8.18
CA GLU A 764 19.41 34.97 6.90
C GLU A 764 19.35 33.95 5.77
N GLN A 765 18.67 34.31 4.69
CA GLN A 765 18.59 33.49 3.49
C GLN A 765 19.98 33.32 2.87
N THR A 766 20.17 32.21 2.16
CA THR A 766 21.37 31.95 1.36
C THR A 766 21.65 33.14 0.44
N HIS A 767 22.75 33.85 0.69
CA HIS A 767 23.16 34.98 -0.13
C HIS A 767 23.76 34.46 -1.44
N HIS A 768 23.85 35.33 -2.46
CA HIS A 768 24.48 34.94 -3.73
C HIS A 768 25.93 34.45 -3.55
N GLU A 769 26.64 34.98 -2.55
CA GLU A 769 28.01 34.57 -2.20
C GLU A 769 28.12 33.17 -1.56
N ASP A 770 27.01 32.62 -1.06
CA ASP A 770 26.94 31.28 -0.46
C ASP A 770 26.70 30.18 -1.51
N VAL A 771 26.25 30.57 -2.71
CA VAL A 771 25.98 29.66 -3.83
C VAL A 771 27.23 29.50 -4.67
N LEU A 772 27.65 28.25 -4.87
CA LEU A 772 28.77 27.97 -5.77
C LEU A 772 28.41 28.37 -7.21
N LYS A 773 29.36 28.99 -7.90
CA LYS A 773 29.24 29.29 -9.33
C LYS A 773 28.97 27.99 -10.08
N GLN A 774 27.96 28.01 -10.94
CA GLN A 774 27.62 26.87 -11.80
C GLN A 774 28.78 26.53 -12.75
N PRO A 775 29.19 25.24 -12.83
CA PRO A 775 30.15 24.77 -13.82
C PRO A 775 29.67 25.07 -15.24
N VAL A 776 30.61 25.41 -16.09
CA VAL A 776 30.31 25.61 -17.51
C VAL A 776 30.36 24.29 -18.27
N LEU A 777 29.27 24.01 -18.99
CA LEU A 777 29.11 22.85 -19.84
C LEU A 777 29.09 23.28 -21.32
N GLU A 778 29.27 22.33 -22.21
CA GLU A 778 29.12 22.52 -23.65
C GLU A 778 28.35 21.34 -24.25
N ILE A 779 27.37 21.65 -25.09
CA ILE A 779 26.67 20.66 -25.91
C ILE A 779 27.47 20.53 -27.21
N LEU A 780 28.11 19.38 -27.43
CA LEU A 780 28.94 19.12 -28.61
C LEU A 780 28.09 18.74 -29.83
N SER A 781 27.00 18.01 -29.59
CA SER A 781 26.03 17.67 -30.61
C SER A 781 24.65 17.43 -29.98
N ALA A 782 23.58 17.74 -30.72
CA ALA A 782 22.21 17.38 -30.36
C ALA A 782 21.37 17.17 -31.63
N LYS A 783 20.59 16.09 -31.65
CA LYS A 783 19.72 15.71 -32.78
C LYS A 783 18.40 15.18 -32.28
N LEU A 784 17.31 15.57 -32.95
CA LEU A 784 16.00 14.94 -32.83
C LEU A 784 15.91 13.80 -33.85
N VAL A 785 15.75 12.59 -33.36
CA VAL A 785 15.61 11.37 -34.16
C VAL A 785 14.26 10.71 -33.89
N LYS A 786 13.78 9.97 -34.88
CA LYS A 786 12.60 9.12 -34.78
C LYS A 786 13.03 7.66 -34.95
N GLN A 787 12.82 6.85 -33.93
CA GLN A 787 12.98 5.40 -34.00
C GLN A 787 11.58 4.78 -33.99
N ASP A 788 11.22 4.10 -35.07
CA ASP A 788 9.87 3.56 -35.30
C ASP A 788 8.78 4.65 -35.15
N ASN A 789 8.07 4.68 -34.01
CA ASN A 789 7.05 5.67 -33.67
C ASN A 789 7.45 6.63 -32.53
N HIS A 790 8.69 6.58 -32.06
CA HIS A 790 9.16 7.32 -30.89
C HIS A 790 10.12 8.45 -31.27
N TYR A 791 9.89 9.64 -30.72
CA TYR A 791 10.78 10.79 -30.87
C TYR A 791 11.73 10.87 -29.68
N THR A 792 13.01 11.11 -29.96
CA THR A 792 14.09 11.09 -28.98
C THR A 792 15.12 12.16 -29.32
N ILE A 793 15.69 12.81 -28.30
CA ILE A 793 16.86 13.68 -28.50
C ILE A 793 18.11 12.89 -28.10
N ILE A 794 19.10 12.84 -29.00
CA ILE A 794 20.41 12.23 -28.76
C ILE A 794 21.51 13.27 -28.92
N GLY A 795 22.64 13.10 -28.24
CA GLY A 795 23.75 14.03 -28.37
C GLY A 795 24.93 13.75 -27.45
N GLU A 796 25.82 14.72 -27.34
CA GLU A 796 26.97 14.70 -26.43
C GLU A 796 27.08 16.01 -25.66
N VAL A 797 27.38 15.89 -24.36
CA VAL A 797 27.63 17.01 -23.46
C VAL A 797 29.01 16.86 -22.82
N GLN A 798 29.75 17.95 -22.71
CA GLN A 798 31.06 18.01 -22.09
C GLN A 798 31.04 18.97 -20.90
N ASN A 799 31.74 18.60 -19.83
CA ASN A 799 32.11 19.54 -18.78
C ASN A 799 33.37 20.31 -19.20
N VAL A 800 33.24 21.54 -19.68
CA VAL A 800 34.38 22.36 -20.10
C VAL A 800 35.02 23.13 -18.94
N ASP A 801 34.51 23.00 -17.73
CA ASP A 801 35.08 23.63 -16.54
C ASP A 801 36.23 22.80 -15.93
N ASN A 802 36.82 23.32 -14.84
CA ASN A 802 37.86 22.65 -14.05
C ASN A 802 37.33 22.01 -12.75
N VAL A 803 36.02 22.09 -12.52
CA VAL A 803 35.31 21.49 -11.37
C VAL A 803 34.30 20.45 -11.85
N PRO A 804 33.99 19.41 -11.05
CA PRO A 804 32.97 18.43 -11.39
C PRO A 804 31.58 19.05 -11.50
N ALA A 805 30.77 18.51 -12.39
CA ALA A 805 29.42 18.98 -12.65
C ALA A 805 28.38 17.87 -12.46
N ASP A 806 27.34 18.16 -11.67
CA ASP A 806 26.05 17.49 -11.73
C ASP A 806 25.23 18.11 -12.87
N VAL A 807 24.92 17.29 -13.86
CA VAL A 807 24.33 17.70 -15.13
C VAL A 807 22.86 17.31 -15.18
N VAL A 808 22.01 18.30 -15.41
CA VAL A 808 20.59 18.11 -15.71
C VAL A 808 20.36 18.49 -17.17
N LEU A 809 19.84 17.55 -17.96
CA LEU A 809 19.47 17.80 -19.36
C LEU A 809 17.95 17.73 -19.49
N LYS A 810 17.34 18.80 -19.98
CA LYS A 810 15.91 18.93 -20.21
C LYS A 810 15.64 19.16 -21.70
N GLY A 811 14.92 18.25 -22.31
CA GLY A 811 14.48 18.34 -23.70
C GLY A 811 13.03 18.78 -23.80
N THR A 812 12.72 19.65 -24.77
CA THR A 812 11.35 20.03 -25.12
C THR A 812 11.15 19.93 -26.63
N LEU A 813 10.05 19.30 -27.05
CA LEU A 813 9.67 19.12 -28.45
C LEU A 813 8.63 20.15 -28.89
N TYR A 814 8.78 20.64 -30.12
CA TYR A 814 7.87 21.59 -30.74
C TYR A 814 7.49 21.17 -32.17
N ASN A 815 6.33 21.63 -32.63
CA ASN A 815 5.92 21.56 -34.03
C ASN A 815 6.41 22.79 -34.84
N ASP A 816 6.02 22.86 -36.13
CA ASP A 816 6.39 23.97 -37.01
C ASP A 816 5.83 25.33 -36.56
N ALA A 817 4.66 25.31 -35.91
CA ALA A 817 4.00 26.47 -35.33
C ALA A 817 4.56 26.89 -33.95
N ASN A 818 5.66 26.28 -33.49
CA ASN A 818 6.27 26.50 -32.18
C ASN A 818 5.36 26.20 -30.98
N LYS A 819 4.37 25.33 -31.14
CA LYS A 819 3.58 24.79 -30.04
C LYS A 819 4.38 23.70 -29.31
N GLU A 820 4.48 23.80 -27.99
CA GLU A 820 5.10 22.77 -27.15
C GLU A 820 4.27 21.49 -27.19
N LEU A 821 4.94 20.35 -27.45
CA LEU A 821 4.30 19.05 -27.57
C LEU A 821 4.62 18.14 -26.37
N ALA A 822 5.87 18.13 -25.89
CA ALA A 822 6.30 17.34 -24.75
C ALA A 822 7.61 17.89 -24.15
N THR A 823 7.78 17.71 -22.85
CA THR A 823 8.99 18.07 -22.10
C THR A 823 9.40 16.90 -21.21
N TYR A 824 10.67 16.51 -21.24
CA TYR A 824 11.21 15.43 -20.40
C TYR A 824 12.70 15.64 -20.12
N ASN A 825 13.19 15.11 -19.00
CA ASN A 825 14.60 15.17 -18.66
C ASN A 825 15.32 13.87 -19.06
N ALA A 826 16.64 13.94 -19.23
CA ALA A 826 17.46 12.74 -19.33
C ALA A 826 17.31 11.91 -18.04
N LYS A 827 17.04 10.62 -18.22
CA LYS A 827 16.98 9.61 -17.17
C LYS A 827 18.36 8.96 -17.07
N HIS A 828 18.45 7.64 -17.16
CA HIS A 828 19.72 6.92 -16.96
C HIS A 828 20.61 6.86 -18.21
N GLN A 829 20.17 7.26 -19.40
CA GLN A 829 21.03 7.29 -20.59
C GLN A 829 21.90 8.55 -20.65
N VAL A 830 22.59 8.89 -19.56
CA VAL A 830 23.59 9.95 -19.48
C VAL A 830 24.40 9.78 -18.20
N LYS A 831 25.65 10.24 -18.19
CA LYS A 831 26.38 10.46 -16.93
C LYS A 831 25.94 11.79 -16.33
N HIS A 832 25.11 11.74 -15.30
CA HIS A 832 24.75 12.94 -14.55
C HIS A 832 25.92 13.55 -13.78
N LYS A 833 26.94 12.76 -13.44
CA LYS A 833 28.15 13.22 -12.73
C LYS A 833 29.33 13.24 -13.69
N LEU A 834 29.72 14.42 -14.16
CA LEU A 834 30.85 14.62 -15.08
C LEU A 834 32.06 15.19 -14.36
N MET A 835 33.20 14.51 -14.49
CA MET A 835 34.50 15.05 -14.12
C MET A 835 34.90 16.21 -15.03
N PRO A 836 35.85 17.07 -14.62
CA PRO A 836 36.39 18.10 -15.50
C PRO A 836 36.84 17.52 -16.85
N LYS A 837 36.42 18.15 -17.94
CA LYS A 837 36.70 17.75 -19.34
C LYS A 837 36.07 16.43 -19.79
N GLU A 838 35.35 15.72 -18.92
CA GLU A 838 34.63 14.51 -19.28
C GLU A 838 33.49 14.82 -20.25
N VAL A 839 33.35 13.97 -21.26
CA VAL A 839 32.23 13.96 -22.21
C VAL A 839 31.32 12.80 -21.84
N SER A 840 30.00 13.01 -21.97
CA SER A 840 29.02 11.94 -21.93
C SER A 840 28.11 12.04 -23.14
N SER A 841 27.88 10.91 -23.79
CA SER A 841 26.77 10.75 -24.71
C SER A 841 25.46 10.69 -23.92
N PHE A 842 24.36 11.17 -24.51
CA PHE A 842 23.06 11.20 -23.86
C PHE A 842 21.89 10.83 -24.78
N ARG A 843 20.82 10.31 -24.17
CA ARG A 843 19.50 10.10 -24.80
C ARG A 843 18.37 10.61 -23.90
N ILE A 844 17.47 11.40 -24.47
CA ILE A 844 16.24 11.85 -23.83
C ILE A 844 15.06 11.23 -24.56
N ASN A 845 14.43 10.26 -23.89
CA ASN A 845 13.20 9.63 -24.34
C ASN A 845 12.00 10.43 -23.85
N PHE A 846 11.00 10.67 -24.70
CA PHE A 846 9.77 11.35 -24.29
C PHE A 846 8.70 10.30 -23.95
N GLU A 847 8.51 10.08 -22.65
CA GLU A 847 7.54 9.11 -22.10
C GLU A 847 6.19 9.78 -21.81
N GLY A 848 5.11 9.15 -22.29
CA GLY A 848 3.74 9.57 -21.99
C GLY A 848 3.26 9.05 -20.64
N ILE A 849 2.19 9.66 -20.13
CA ILE A 849 1.42 9.07 -19.03
C ILE A 849 0.56 7.96 -19.64
N ALA A 850 0.89 6.70 -19.32
CA ALA A 850 0.08 5.55 -19.69
C ALA A 850 -1.40 5.78 -19.33
N TRP A 851 -2.29 5.45 -20.27
CA TRP A 851 -3.74 5.39 -20.05
C TRP A 851 -4.40 6.73 -19.64
N SER A 852 -3.91 7.85 -20.19
CA SER A 852 -4.48 9.18 -19.94
C SER A 852 -5.82 9.43 -20.67
N LYS A 853 -6.17 8.63 -21.69
CA LYS A 853 -7.45 8.72 -22.41
C LYS A 853 -8.45 7.71 -21.85
N THR A 854 -9.67 8.16 -21.60
CA THR A 854 -10.81 7.35 -21.13
C THR A 854 -11.22 6.19 -22.05
N GLN A 855 -10.65 6.08 -23.25
CA GLN A 855 -10.92 5.05 -24.26
C GLN A 855 -9.82 3.99 -24.37
N ASP A 856 -8.69 4.14 -23.68
CA ASP A 856 -7.62 3.15 -23.73
C ASP A 856 -8.05 1.92 -22.90
N SER A 857 -8.35 0.81 -23.57
CA SER A 857 -8.70 -0.44 -22.90
C SER A 857 -7.49 -0.96 -22.11
N ILE A 858 -7.68 -1.16 -20.81
CA ILE A 858 -6.69 -1.78 -19.91
C ILE A 858 -6.28 -3.13 -20.51
N PRO A 859 -4.99 -3.36 -20.86
CA PRO A 859 -4.57 -4.65 -21.36
C PRO A 859 -4.80 -5.74 -20.30
N LYS A 860 -5.36 -6.89 -20.72
CA LYS A 860 -5.65 -8.01 -19.81
C LYS A 860 -4.39 -8.70 -19.28
N THR A 861 -3.24 -8.48 -19.93
CA THR A 861 -1.94 -9.05 -19.57
C THR A 861 -0.88 -7.98 -19.66
N PHE A 862 -0.18 -7.78 -18.55
CA PHE A 862 0.87 -6.81 -18.36
C PHE A 862 2.11 -7.14 -19.23
N ASN A 863 2.61 -6.17 -20.02
CA ASN A 863 3.87 -6.28 -20.74
C ASN A 863 4.94 -5.36 -20.09
N PRO A 864 6.02 -5.91 -19.50
CA PRO A 864 7.07 -5.15 -18.82
C PRO A 864 7.90 -4.23 -19.72
N ASP A 865 7.94 -4.48 -21.03
CA ASP A 865 8.72 -3.71 -21.99
C ASP A 865 7.86 -2.63 -22.70
N GLU A 866 6.63 -2.44 -22.24
CA GLU A 866 5.68 -1.52 -22.85
C GLU A 866 6.01 -0.06 -22.50
N PHE A 867 6.85 0.55 -23.34
CA PHE A 867 7.02 2.00 -23.39
C PHE A 867 5.69 2.64 -23.76
N THR A 868 5.17 3.55 -22.93
CA THR A 868 4.00 4.35 -23.33
C THR A 868 4.49 5.58 -24.10
N PRO A 869 4.36 5.62 -25.44
CA PRO A 869 4.68 6.81 -26.20
C PRO A 869 3.84 7.99 -25.75
N VAL A 870 4.41 9.19 -25.75
CA VAL A 870 3.59 10.40 -25.74
C VAL A 870 2.71 10.37 -26.99
N ALA A 871 1.39 10.39 -26.80
CA ALA A 871 0.46 10.62 -27.89
C ALA A 871 0.56 12.09 -28.32
N PHE A 872 1.38 12.36 -29.33
CA PHE A 872 1.52 13.71 -29.86
C PHE A 872 0.28 14.10 -30.66
N GLU A 873 -0.22 15.32 -30.43
CA GLU A 873 -1.32 15.87 -31.24
C GLU A 873 -0.89 16.08 -32.70
N GLU A 874 0.39 16.38 -32.92
CA GLU A 874 1.03 16.63 -34.22
C GLU A 874 2.48 16.13 -34.23
N GLN A 875 3.09 16.03 -35.41
CA GLN A 875 4.48 15.61 -35.55
C GLN A 875 5.46 16.65 -34.98
N PRO A 876 6.36 16.26 -34.05
CA PRO A 876 7.50 17.09 -33.66
C PRO A 876 8.45 17.34 -34.83
N THR A 877 8.85 18.60 -35.02
CA THR A 877 9.80 19.02 -36.07
C THR A 877 10.99 19.80 -35.50
N LYS A 878 10.86 20.40 -34.32
CA LYS A 878 11.90 21.20 -33.66
C LYS A 878 12.10 20.71 -32.22
N PHE A 879 13.27 20.98 -31.67
CA PHE A 879 13.56 20.71 -30.26
C PHE A 879 14.28 21.89 -29.60
N ASN A 880 14.17 21.95 -28.28
CA ASN A 880 14.95 22.78 -27.38
C ASN A 880 15.67 21.85 -26.40
N LEU A 881 16.93 22.14 -26.12
CA LEU A 881 17.72 21.43 -25.11
C LEU A 881 18.27 22.44 -24.10
N GLN A 882 17.86 22.31 -22.85
CA GLN A 882 18.37 23.09 -21.73
C GLN A 882 19.25 22.19 -20.86
N VAL A 883 20.51 22.58 -20.72
CA VAL A 883 21.48 21.89 -19.88
C VAL A 883 21.86 22.79 -18.72
N ALA A 884 21.82 22.26 -17.51
CA ALA A 884 22.27 22.96 -16.31
C ALA A 884 23.37 22.16 -15.61
N GLY A 885 24.46 22.83 -15.26
CA GLY A 885 25.56 22.27 -14.47
C GLY A 885 25.54 22.84 -13.06
N ASN A 886 25.67 21.98 -12.05
CA ASN A 886 25.89 22.39 -10.67
C ASN A 886 27.15 21.74 -10.11
N VAL A 887 27.85 22.41 -9.19
CA VAL A 887 29.05 21.81 -8.57
C VAL A 887 28.63 20.60 -7.74
N SER A 888 29.29 19.46 -7.94
CA SER A 888 29.08 18.25 -7.14
C SER A 888 30.38 17.81 -6.46
N GLY A 889 30.28 17.38 -5.20
CA GLY A 889 31.38 16.77 -4.45
C GLY A 889 31.16 15.31 -4.08
N SER A 890 30.01 14.74 -4.46
CA SER A 890 29.59 13.38 -4.14
C SER A 890 29.44 12.53 -5.40
N ASP A 891 29.59 11.21 -5.25
CA ASP A 891 29.40 10.20 -6.29
C ASP A 891 30.26 10.43 -7.57
N LEU A 892 31.52 10.84 -7.37
CA LEU A 892 32.49 11.18 -8.44
C LEU A 892 33.47 10.05 -8.81
N TYR A 893 33.21 8.83 -8.37
CA TYR A 893 34.14 7.71 -8.60
C TYR A 893 34.17 7.28 -10.07
N LYS A 894 35.36 7.15 -10.66
CA LYS A 894 35.57 6.83 -12.10
C LYS A 894 36.69 5.81 -12.37
N ALA A 895 37.02 4.95 -11.42
CA ALA A 895 38.17 4.04 -11.54
C ALA A 895 37.86 2.69 -12.23
N THR A 896 36.88 2.66 -13.14
CA THR A 896 36.54 1.45 -13.91
C THR A 896 36.93 1.63 -15.36
N THR A 897 37.62 0.62 -15.89
CA THR A 897 38.18 0.64 -17.25
C THR A 897 37.69 -0.54 -18.07
N LEU A 898 37.58 -0.34 -19.38
CA LEU A 898 37.27 -1.40 -20.34
C LEU A 898 38.55 -2.17 -20.70
N SER A 899 38.46 -3.48 -20.76
CA SER A 899 39.55 -4.39 -21.11
C SER A 899 39.05 -5.53 -21.99
N ALA A 900 39.95 -6.13 -22.78
CA ALA A 900 39.68 -7.31 -23.61
C ALA A 900 38.42 -7.21 -24.50
N LEU A 901 38.21 -6.05 -25.14
CA LEU A 901 37.05 -5.81 -26.00
C LEU A 901 37.11 -6.67 -27.26
N ASN A 902 36.05 -7.42 -27.53
CA ASN A 902 35.85 -8.21 -28.74
C ASN A 902 34.51 -7.84 -29.37
N ILE A 903 34.54 -7.34 -30.59
CA ILE A 903 33.34 -6.91 -31.32
C ILE A 903 33.13 -7.82 -32.52
N THR A 904 31.97 -8.47 -32.52
CA THR A 904 31.49 -9.31 -33.63
C THR A 904 30.33 -8.61 -34.36
N SER A 905 29.81 -9.21 -35.42
CA SER A 905 28.66 -8.67 -36.16
C SER A 905 27.35 -8.66 -35.36
N GLU A 906 27.26 -9.44 -34.28
CA GLU A 906 26.05 -9.56 -33.47
C GLU A 906 26.23 -9.13 -32.01
N PHE A 907 27.43 -9.23 -31.45
CA PHE A 907 27.69 -8.97 -30.03
C PHE A 907 28.96 -8.15 -29.82
N ILE A 908 28.92 -7.27 -28.82
CA ILE A 908 30.08 -6.62 -28.20
C ILE A 908 30.31 -7.31 -26.86
N SER A 909 31.47 -7.90 -26.66
CA SER A 909 31.87 -8.54 -25.40
C SER A 909 33.18 -7.97 -24.89
N GLY A 910 33.41 -8.04 -23.58
CA GLY A 910 34.64 -7.57 -22.96
C GLY A 910 34.62 -7.74 -21.45
N SER A 911 35.55 -7.10 -20.75
CA SER A 911 35.59 -7.10 -19.29
C SER A 911 35.80 -5.70 -18.73
N LEU A 912 35.09 -5.37 -17.66
CA LEU A 912 35.28 -4.15 -16.88
C LEU A 912 36.21 -4.44 -15.71
N PHE A 913 37.33 -3.73 -15.62
CA PHE A 913 38.29 -3.84 -14.53
C PHE A 913 38.17 -2.63 -13.59
N ASN A 914 38.02 -2.88 -12.29
CA ASN A 914 38.00 -1.84 -11.27
C ASN A 914 39.39 -1.64 -10.68
N SER A 915 40.04 -0.54 -11.06
CA SER A 915 41.40 -0.19 -10.64
C SER A 915 41.44 0.71 -9.41
N GLY A 916 40.31 1.03 -8.77
CA GLY A 916 40.28 1.95 -7.64
C GLY A 916 40.04 1.28 -6.29
N LEU A 917 39.78 2.12 -5.28
CA LEU A 917 39.68 1.73 -3.87
C LEU A 917 38.26 1.37 -3.43
N GLU A 918 37.23 1.69 -4.23
CA GLU A 918 35.83 1.46 -3.90
C GLU A 918 35.27 0.27 -4.67
N GLU A 919 34.29 -0.42 -4.09
CA GLU A 919 33.53 -1.43 -4.80
C GLU A 919 32.49 -0.75 -5.69
N VAL A 920 32.47 -1.12 -6.97
CA VAL A 920 31.49 -0.61 -7.94
C VAL A 920 30.25 -1.48 -7.86
N THR A 921 29.23 -1.00 -7.15
CA THR A 921 28.00 -1.76 -6.91
C THR A 921 27.14 -1.94 -8.18
N ILE A 922 26.94 -0.89 -8.98
CA ILE A 922 26.20 -1.00 -10.26
C ILE A 922 27.02 -0.33 -11.38
N PRO A 923 27.69 -1.13 -12.21
CA PRO A 923 28.31 -0.66 -13.44
C PRO A 923 27.27 -0.48 -14.55
N GLN A 924 27.37 0.62 -15.27
CA GLN A 924 26.57 0.94 -16.43
C GLN A 924 27.48 1.22 -17.61
N LEU A 925 27.18 0.62 -18.76
CA LEU A 925 27.76 0.99 -20.05
C LEU A 925 26.78 1.90 -20.79
N ILE A 926 27.29 2.98 -21.37
CA ILE A 926 26.58 3.81 -22.35
C ILE A 926 27.23 3.53 -23.70
N ILE A 927 26.44 3.02 -24.64
CA ILE A 927 26.92 2.53 -25.94
C ILE A 927 26.35 3.44 -27.01
N SER A 928 27.22 4.18 -27.70
CA SER A 928 26.82 5.14 -28.73
C SER A 928 27.24 4.67 -30.11
N PHE A 929 26.32 4.72 -31.07
CA PHE A 929 26.49 4.26 -32.44
C PHE A 929 26.68 5.43 -33.41
N TYR A 930 27.60 5.29 -34.36
CA TYR A 930 27.96 6.31 -35.32
C TYR A 930 27.99 5.77 -36.75
N ASN A 931 27.70 6.64 -37.72
CA ASN A 931 27.78 6.32 -39.15
C ASN A 931 29.23 6.41 -39.69
N ALA A 932 29.42 6.13 -40.98
CA ALA A 932 30.71 6.23 -41.65
C ALA A 932 31.36 7.62 -41.54
N ASP A 933 30.54 8.68 -41.49
CA ASP A 933 30.97 10.08 -41.33
C ASP A 933 31.25 10.45 -39.85
N LYS A 934 31.28 9.47 -38.94
CA LYS A 934 31.46 9.65 -37.49
C LYS A 934 30.40 10.54 -36.84
N THR A 935 29.19 10.58 -37.40
CA THR A 935 28.05 11.28 -36.80
C THR A 935 27.20 10.31 -35.98
N MET A 936 26.77 10.75 -34.79
CA MET A 936 25.97 9.91 -33.89
C MET A 936 24.60 9.61 -34.51
N ILE A 937 24.20 8.34 -34.42
CA ILE A 937 22.90 7.80 -34.86
C ILE A 937 22.02 7.43 -33.67
N TRP A 938 22.60 6.81 -32.64
CA TRP A 938 21.83 6.29 -31.50
C TRP A 938 22.70 6.16 -30.24
N VAL A 939 22.05 6.17 -29.08
CA VAL A 939 22.67 5.92 -27.77
C VAL A 939 21.83 4.87 -27.06
N ASP A 940 22.48 3.86 -26.54
CA ASP A 940 21.89 2.80 -25.73
C ASP A 940 22.67 2.56 -24.44
N HIS A 941 22.22 1.62 -23.62
CA HIS A 941 22.84 1.35 -22.32
C HIS A 941 22.75 -0.13 -21.94
N LEU A 942 23.62 -0.55 -21.03
CA LEU A 942 23.60 -1.87 -20.39
C LEU A 942 23.95 -1.71 -18.91
N PHE A 943 23.11 -2.23 -18.02
CA PHE A 943 23.46 -2.42 -16.61
C PHE A 943 24.07 -3.81 -16.41
N LEU A 944 25.19 -3.89 -15.70
CA LEU A 944 25.74 -5.17 -15.29
C LEU A 944 24.98 -5.68 -14.05
N LYS A 945 24.72 -6.99 -14.03
CA LYS A 945 23.92 -7.64 -12.99
C LYS A 945 24.66 -7.71 -11.64
N GLU A 946 25.98 -7.80 -11.71
CA GLU A 946 26.91 -7.97 -10.59
C GLU A 946 27.84 -6.75 -10.49
N GLY A 947 28.25 -6.45 -9.27
CA GLY A 947 29.23 -5.40 -8.97
C GLY A 947 30.66 -5.81 -9.30
N ILE A 948 31.58 -4.85 -9.23
CA ILE A 948 33.01 -5.05 -9.50
C ILE A 948 33.80 -4.61 -8.29
N ARG A 949 34.34 -5.57 -7.56
CA ARG A 949 35.23 -5.32 -6.42
C ARG A 949 36.57 -4.74 -6.85
N GLN A 950 37.34 -4.22 -5.89
CA GLN A 950 38.64 -3.64 -6.13
C GLN A 950 39.61 -4.66 -6.76
N GLN A 951 40.35 -4.22 -7.78
CA GLN A 951 41.28 -5.03 -8.56
C GLN A 951 40.67 -6.31 -9.17
N ARG A 952 39.35 -6.31 -9.42
CA ARG A 952 38.63 -7.40 -10.08
C ARG A 952 38.15 -6.99 -11.46
N GLN A 953 37.90 -8.00 -12.28
CA GLN A 953 37.25 -7.85 -13.57
C GLN A 953 35.88 -8.52 -13.58
N GLN A 954 34.93 -7.90 -14.28
CA GLN A 954 33.62 -8.48 -14.54
C GLN A 954 33.36 -8.51 -16.05
N PRO A 955 33.05 -9.68 -16.64
CA PRO A 955 32.74 -9.76 -18.06
C PRO A 955 31.39 -9.10 -18.36
N PHE A 956 31.25 -8.57 -19.57
CA PHE A 956 29.98 -8.12 -20.11
C PHE A 956 29.79 -8.61 -21.54
N GLU A 957 28.54 -8.74 -21.93
CA GLU A 957 28.12 -9.04 -23.30
C GLU A 957 26.90 -8.17 -23.62
N TYR A 958 26.95 -7.52 -24.78
CA TYR A 958 25.91 -6.65 -25.29
C TYR A 958 25.54 -7.09 -26.71
N LYS A 959 24.24 -7.32 -26.94
CA LYS A 959 23.73 -7.67 -28.27
C LYS A 959 23.54 -6.39 -29.08
N LEU A 960 24.17 -6.33 -30.26
CA LEU A 960 24.01 -5.23 -31.21
C LEU A 960 22.55 -5.12 -31.66
N LEU A 961 22.07 -3.88 -31.78
CA LEU A 961 20.72 -3.58 -32.23
C LEU A 961 20.60 -3.88 -33.73
N GLN A 962 19.71 -4.81 -34.11
CA GLN A 962 19.47 -5.19 -35.51
C GLN A 962 18.14 -4.58 -36.01
N ASN A 963 18.10 -4.15 -37.28
CA ASN A 963 16.89 -3.66 -37.97
C ASN A 963 16.23 -2.40 -37.36
N ASN A 964 17.02 -1.48 -36.80
CA ASN A 964 16.49 -0.23 -36.26
C ASN A 964 16.36 0.85 -37.35
N THR A 965 15.12 1.14 -37.79
CA THR A 965 14.89 2.29 -38.67
C THR A 965 14.93 3.61 -37.89
N ILE A 966 16.09 4.26 -37.89
CA ILE A 966 16.29 5.55 -37.23
C ILE A 966 16.32 6.66 -38.28
N LYS A 967 15.32 7.54 -38.22
CA LYS A 967 15.20 8.70 -39.12
C LYS A 967 15.61 9.98 -38.40
N LEU A 968 16.56 10.72 -38.96
CA LEU A 968 16.87 12.07 -38.51
C LEU A 968 15.70 13.02 -38.85
N ILE A 969 15.23 13.77 -37.86
CA ILE A 969 14.17 14.78 -38.02
C ILE A 969 14.76 16.19 -38.03
N ASN A 970 15.63 16.49 -37.07
CA ASN A 970 16.24 17.81 -36.92
C ASN A 970 17.62 17.71 -36.24
N SER A 971 18.57 18.55 -36.62
CA SER A 971 19.91 18.66 -36.03
C SER A 971 20.33 20.11 -35.77
N ASP A 972 19.39 21.06 -35.76
CA ASP A 972 19.63 22.47 -35.51
C ASP A 972 19.86 22.72 -34.01
N MET A 973 21.05 23.22 -33.67
CA MET A 973 21.47 23.49 -32.29
C MET A 973 21.21 24.94 -31.84
N LYS A 974 20.56 25.80 -32.66
CA LYS A 974 20.27 27.20 -32.29
C LYS A 974 19.49 27.34 -30.98
N ASN A 975 18.63 26.38 -30.66
CA ASN A 975 17.82 26.35 -29.44
C ASN A 975 18.43 25.45 -28.35
N CYS A 976 19.76 25.40 -28.26
CA CYS A 976 20.49 24.71 -27.21
C CYS A 976 21.09 25.72 -26.23
N PHE A 977 20.79 25.55 -24.94
CA PHE A 977 21.17 26.48 -23.88
C PHE A 977 21.92 25.76 -22.76
N VAL A 978 22.95 26.41 -22.23
CA VAL A 978 23.69 25.95 -21.05
C VAL A 978 23.54 27.01 -19.96
N ASN A 979 23.13 26.62 -18.75
CA ASN A 979 22.94 27.55 -17.61
C ASN A 979 22.13 28.81 -17.99
N GLY A 980 21.17 28.68 -18.91
CA GLY A 980 20.30 29.76 -19.39
C GLY A 980 20.87 30.65 -20.51
N LEU A 981 22.09 30.42 -21.01
CA LEU A 981 22.65 31.19 -22.14
C LEU A 981 22.86 30.30 -23.38
N PRO A 982 22.92 30.87 -24.59
CA PRO A 982 23.17 30.10 -25.81
C PRO A 982 24.49 29.33 -25.78
N ASN A 983 24.47 28.07 -26.23
CA ASN A 983 25.60 27.13 -26.18
C ASN A 983 26.89 27.71 -26.80
N GLU A 984 26.80 28.29 -28.00
CA GLU A 984 27.97 28.86 -28.70
C GLU A 984 28.62 30.01 -27.94
N VAL A 985 27.80 30.92 -27.37
CA VAL A 985 28.28 32.10 -26.65
C VAL A 985 29.02 31.70 -25.38
N ILE A 986 28.48 30.75 -24.63
CA ILE A 986 29.11 30.25 -23.40
C ILE A 986 30.43 29.54 -23.72
N SER A 987 30.44 28.63 -24.70
CA SER A 987 31.64 27.84 -24.93
C SER A 987 32.78 28.71 -25.46
N ASN A 988 32.50 29.65 -26.37
CA ASN A 988 33.50 30.61 -26.86
C ASN A 988 34.06 31.52 -25.76
N LYS A 989 33.30 31.76 -24.68
CA LYS A 989 33.78 32.54 -23.53
C LYS A 989 34.79 31.77 -22.66
N VAL A 990 34.60 30.45 -22.51
CA VAL A 990 35.45 29.62 -21.64
C VAL A 990 36.65 29.04 -22.39
N VAL A 991 36.46 28.66 -23.65
CA VAL A 991 37.51 28.12 -24.53
C VAL A 991 37.56 28.93 -25.84
N PRO A 992 38.08 30.18 -25.80
CA PRO A 992 38.09 31.07 -26.97
C PRO A 992 39.03 30.59 -28.08
N ASN A 993 40.13 29.92 -27.71
CA ASN A 993 41.13 29.40 -28.65
C ASN A 993 40.98 27.88 -28.78
N ARG A 994 40.02 27.44 -29.59
CA ARG A 994 39.82 26.02 -29.86
C ARG A 994 40.88 25.51 -30.84
N ILE A 995 41.44 24.35 -30.55
CA ILE A 995 42.22 23.60 -31.53
C ILE A 995 41.22 22.72 -32.28
N GLU A 996 40.97 23.01 -33.56
CA GLU A 996 40.18 22.14 -34.42
C GLU A 996 40.81 20.74 -34.45
N ASN A 997 39.99 19.70 -34.23
CA ASN A 997 40.41 18.30 -34.17
C ASN A 997 41.32 17.90 -32.98
N GLN A 998 41.40 18.70 -31.90
CA GLN A 998 42.24 18.37 -30.73
C GLN A 998 41.91 17.03 -30.07
N THR A 999 40.62 16.69 -30.03
CA THR A 999 40.11 15.43 -29.50
C THR A 999 39.41 14.68 -30.63
N GLN A 1000 40.14 13.82 -31.34
CA GLN A 1000 39.50 12.78 -32.12
C GLN A 1000 38.89 11.78 -31.14
N SER A 1001 37.55 11.67 -31.14
CA SER A 1001 36.89 10.58 -30.41
C SER A 1001 37.45 9.25 -30.93
N VAL A 1002 38.02 8.46 -30.02
CA VAL A 1002 38.55 7.13 -30.35
C VAL A 1002 37.37 6.19 -30.51
N LEU A 1003 36.77 6.21 -31.70
CA LEU A 1003 35.64 5.36 -32.07
C LEU A 1003 36.16 3.98 -32.50
N GLN A 1004 35.52 2.92 -32.03
CA GLN A 1004 35.86 1.54 -32.42
C GLN A 1004 35.11 1.17 -33.69
N PRO A 1005 35.78 0.72 -34.77
CA PRO A 1005 35.11 0.29 -35.99
C PRO A 1005 34.34 -1.01 -35.76
N ILE A 1006 33.16 -1.14 -36.38
CA ILE A 1006 32.31 -2.34 -36.28
C ILE A 1006 31.80 -2.77 -37.65
N LEU A 1007 31.57 -4.09 -37.81
CA LEU A 1007 30.99 -4.66 -39.02
C LEU A 1007 29.47 -4.87 -38.80
N HIS A 1008 28.68 -3.85 -39.12
CA HIS A 1008 27.22 -3.88 -39.01
C HIS A 1008 26.57 -3.17 -40.22
N PRO A 1009 25.40 -3.61 -40.73
CA PRO A 1009 24.73 -2.96 -41.86
C PRO A 1009 24.39 -1.48 -41.63
N ASP A 1010 23.93 -1.15 -40.41
CA ASP A 1010 23.39 0.18 -40.08
C ASP A 1010 24.40 1.11 -39.37
N TYR A 1011 25.50 0.57 -38.83
CA TYR A 1011 26.42 1.29 -37.94
C TYR A 1011 27.87 1.00 -38.34
N SER A 1012 28.72 2.04 -38.39
CA SER A 1012 30.14 1.89 -38.79
C SER A 1012 31.10 1.97 -37.62
N TYR A 1013 30.73 2.71 -36.56
CA TYR A 1013 31.55 2.81 -35.36
C TYR A 1013 30.72 2.80 -34.07
N VAL A 1014 31.37 2.44 -32.97
CA VAL A 1014 30.82 2.45 -31.62
C VAL A 1014 31.74 3.16 -30.62
N LYS A 1015 31.14 3.82 -29.63
CA LYS A 1015 31.80 4.38 -28.45
C LYS A 1015 31.18 3.76 -27.21
N ILE A 1016 32.00 3.28 -26.28
CA ILE A 1016 31.54 2.68 -25.02
C ILE A 1016 32.06 3.54 -23.87
N GLU A 1017 31.15 4.06 -23.06
CA GLU A 1017 31.46 4.86 -21.88
C GLU A 1017 31.02 4.12 -20.63
N VAL A 1018 31.82 4.18 -19.56
CA VAL A 1018 31.50 3.53 -18.29
C VAL A 1018 30.99 4.57 -17.30
N ASN A 1019 29.85 4.27 -16.66
CA ASN A 1019 29.29 5.00 -15.54
C ASN A 1019 29.13 4.04 -14.36
N THR A 1020 29.38 4.51 -13.14
CA THR A 1020 29.45 3.64 -11.97
C THR A 1020 28.67 4.24 -10.81
N TYR A 1021 27.90 3.40 -10.15
CA TYR A 1021 27.22 3.74 -8.90
C TYR A 1021 27.83 2.94 -7.75
N ILE A 1022 28.06 3.62 -6.63
CA ILE A 1022 28.56 3.00 -5.39
C ILE A 1022 27.44 3.02 -4.35
N GLY A 1023 27.07 1.84 -3.87
CA GLY A 1023 26.05 1.66 -2.85
C GLY A 1023 26.47 2.28 -1.52
N ASN A 1024 27.66 1.91 -1.04
CA ASN A 1024 28.25 2.37 0.22
C ASN A 1024 29.62 3.02 -0.04
N PRO A 1025 29.68 4.32 -0.37
CA PRO A 1025 30.95 5.02 -0.54
C PRO A 1025 31.69 5.11 0.80
N ASN A 1026 32.99 4.82 0.83
CA ASN A 1026 33.82 4.92 2.04
C ASN A 1026 34.13 6.36 2.48
#